data_AF-A0A412YYA8-F1
#
_entry.id   AF-A0A412YYA8-F1
#
_cell.length_a   1.000
_cell.length_b   1.000
_cell.length_c   1.000
_cell.angle_alpha   90.00
_cell.angle_beta   90.00
_cell.angle_gamma   90.00
#
_symmetry.space_group_name_H-M   'P 1'
#
loop_
_entity.id
_entity.type
_entity.pdbx_description
1 polymer ?
#
loop_
_entity_poly.entity_id
_entity_poly.type
_entity_poly.pdbx_seq_one_letter_code
_entity_poly.pdbx_strand_id
1 'polypeptide(L)'
;MNQRQMSCSIAVEGAVKGCPARLAVWYDKNEMSFYGELQMDQRGPSGLLEAVNSEMASKFEAYASGLVHASSQRATLSCIHGITALGYGEPGLYFKAAAGRGSAAILFSFSADSNGGNAQVSSLMDAVKKTADFFGMEEFYFFGRVGKGLSPRDLMAEAPGAEAFPARIDRCRLLTYSHLKLNGDSVFEKALRELFGLKEAQLFLGAGEDGFLCMAAIPASKNSFMESRNMCLAVELRSRALSLALQGSFRFAFVPDMEFHVNCGISRTRFMVEAFGEVREPIPLAGPFSIGDTCLAVGFDRGPSFAMFANLYIREIHLFGAVMLTVAGSVPKLDLLSAAVSDLSIPILVRNLLGLSFDGLDSIDFIRILGLPFQDMQAFDREMVKSADGARLAEAFNQRIHDNSLVLERDQVKASHFGDGVDLVDQRRMRHYYIDGSGGIKLTAQFYYADVNTRLGSYTVERGIFVCGVIEIFKVRFEVLFSFREGDGVLAYGRIPEVNLGFLKLGPSKAGQESGEALPVPADSVLRQFMGKEQRGIVFFLSAGKKDVTFYLDGRIELLSILYFETRIIFCKGLISIDVRFNWLAIFDVSIHLKVNYQDFNRGGFEFRLVIDTSKLAEKLKAVQESINRAIDRLRDKIKNATREIDRAQAHVNELYGQIDSLNRKIEDCKRSIRNAKWWKKAFVAIAKGIEIGAYEVAKAGIYVAIGVATAALQVAKAAVQLAGKVGEGVMKAVNAVIQGALSFFYINRLELYGKANMSEQEFRASIEFVALGKTYRYETKMGHSALKSDAAGAVSGNMNGQMKNDLDHIEDGAFRSNFRRYSHETYTIEEQCRRLAGAREQMKSSTRLMRSMQEAYIREFSEPMSDFDQMNQEYMNALDCVGGILSTGEQAGDVKALSGSMGGLKRKITLKEKEGVFRDEELSELKDVIRNYDQAKLLYDEVKKSMSAVESQRKQMLAYAELQKQKTGEQKQKKALSAAEGSMERVLNKTEEAMYRSFPVDRSGKNYINLSREGLIHQYMDEARQEFGARTSENVRVMRNRSRKGRYDSRL
;
A
#
# COMPACT_ATOMS: atom_id res chain seq x y z
N MET A 1 47.93 -44.09 27.67
CA MET A 1 48.26 -45.49 27.33
C MET A 1 47.19 -46.00 26.40
N ASN A 2 47.46 -46.14 25.10
CA ASN A 2 46.55 -46.83 24.17
C ASN A 2 47.03 -48.27 24.04
N GLN A 3 46.15 -49.24 24.32
CA GLN A 3 46.41 -50.66 24.16
C GLN A 3 46.84 -50.95 22.71
N ARG A 4 48.12 -51.28 22.51
CA ARG A 4 48.58 -51.95 21.29
C ARG A 4 48.08 -53.39 21.35
N GLN A 5 47.05 -53.74 20.58
CA GLN A 5 46.67 -55.13 20.39
C GLN A 5 47.81 -55.87 19.67
N MET A 6 48.28 -56.98 20.24
CA MET A 6 49.11 -57.94 19.51
C MET A 6 48.22 -58.62 18.47
N SER A 7 48.53 -58.48 17.18
CA SER A 7 47.94 -59.35 16.14
C SER A 7 48.73 -60.66 16.12
N CYS A 8 48.25 -61.69 16.79
CA CYS A 8 48.75 -63.06 16.64
C CYS A 8 47.92 -63.76 15.55
N SER A 9 48.57 -64.40 14.58
CA SER A 9 47.94 -65.34 13.66
C SER A 9 48.37 -66.77 14.00
N ILE A 10 47.40 -67.67 14.11
CA ILE A 10 47.60 -69.07 14.49
C ILE A 10 47.09 -69.95 13.35
N ALA A 11 47.93 -70.86 12.86
CA ALA A 11 47.49 -71.92 11.96
C ALA A 11 46.83 -73.04 12.78
N VAL A 12 45.59 -73.39 12.44
CA VAL A 12 44.76 -74.40 13.09
C VAL A 12 44.42 -75.48 12.07
N GLU A 13 44.81 -76.73 12.35
CA GLU A 13 44.40 -77.90 11.59
C GLU A 13 43.36 -78.68 12.41
N GLY A 14 42.25 -79.07 11.79
CA GLY A 14 41.16 -79.78 12.48
C GLY A 14 40.05 -80.20 11.53
N ALA A 15 38.82 -80.30 12.03
CA ALA A 15 37.65 -80.57 11.21
C ALA A 15 36.53 -79.56 11.49
N VAL A 16 35.90 -79.03 10.44
CA VAL A 16 34.70 -78.19 10.50
C VAL A 16 33.52 -79.02 10.00
N LYS A 17 32.55 -79.31 10.88
CA LYS A 17 31.36 -80.15 10.57
C LYS A 17 31.70 -81.52 9.92
N GLY A 18 32.83 -82.10 10.31
CA GLY A 18 33.30 -83.40 9.82
C GLY A 18 34.19 -83.35 8.57
N CYS A 19 34.41 -82.17 7.98
CA CYS A 19 35.33 -81.97 6.86
C CYS A 19 36.70 -81.50 7.37
N PRO A 20 37.83 -82.12 6.96
CA PRO A 20 39.17 -81.65 7.32
C PRO A 20 39.42 -80.20 6.89
N ALA A 21 39.99 -79.37 7.76
CA ALA A 21 40.22 -77.95 7.48
C ALA A 21 41.57 -77.47 8.03
N ARG A 22 42.18 -76.53 7.31
CA ARG A 22 43.40 -75.81 7.69
C ARG A 22 43.13 -74.31 7.61
N LEU A 23 43.06 -73.64 8.76
CA LEU A 23 42.68 -72.23 8.86
C LEU A 23 43.79 -71.42 9.54
N ALA A 24 44.08 -70.23 9.03
CA ALA A 24 44.77 -69.19 9.78
C ALA A 24 43.71 -68.38 10.54
N VAL A 25 43.85 -68.27 11.86
CA VAL A 25 42.96 -67.51 12.75
C VAL A 25 43.75 -66.35 13.34
N TRP A 26 43.19 -65.14 13.31
CA TRP A 26 43.79 -63.96 13.93
C TRP A 26 42.71 -63.09 14.56
N TYR A 27 43.12 -62.06 15.29
CA TYR A 27 42.22 -61.09 15.89
C TYR A 27 42.41 -59.73 15.22
N ASP A 28 41.35 -59.17 14.65
CA ASP A 28 41.34 -57.87 13.95
C ASP A 28 40.15 -57.04 14.40
N LYS A 29 40.35 -55.75 14.69
CA LYS A 29 39.32 -54.78 15.14
C LYS A 29 38.34 -55.30 16.21
N ASN A 30 38.83 -55.95 17.26
CA ASN A 30 38.02 -56.56 18.33
C ASN A 30 37.17 -57.79 17.91
N GLU A 31 37.45 -58.40 16.76
CA GLU A 31 36.75 -59.59 16.28
C GLU A 31 37.74 -60.70 15.89
N MET A 32 37.36 -61.94 16.15
CA MET A 32 38.10 -63.10 15.65
C MET A 32 37.85 -63.23 14.15
N SER A 33 38.91 -63.24 13.36
CA SER A 33 38.87 -63.50 11.92
C SER A 33 39.62 -64.78 11.58
N PHE A 34 39.19 -65.48 10.54
CA PHE A 34 39.90 -66.64 10.03
C PHE A 34 39.82 -66.75 8.51
N TYR A 35 40.77 -67.45 7.92
CA TYR A 35 40.83 -67.76 6.49
C TYR A 35 41.62 -69.04 6.26
N GLY A 36 41.13 -69.93 5.40
CA GLY A 36 41.92 -71.07 4.95
C GLY A 36 41.11 -72.04 4.11
N GLU A 37 41.61 -73.28 4.01
CA GLU A 37 41.08 -74.31 3.12
C GLU A 37 40.35 -75.41 3.91
N LEU A 38 39.26 -75.90 3.34
CA LEU A 38 38.44 -76.99 3.85
C LEU A 38 38.30 -78.05 2.76
N GLN A 39 38.62 -79.29 3.06
CA GLN A 39 38.50 -80.42 2.15
C GLN A 39 37.06 -80.97 2.20
N MET A 40 36.33 -80.86 1.09
CA MET A 40 34.95 -81.32 1.00
C MET A 40 34.87 -82.86 1.02
N ASP A 41 33.85 -83.40 1.70
CA ASP A 41 33.52 -84.81 1.69
C ASP A 41 32.43 -85.13 0.64
N GLN A 42 31.95 -86.38 0.59
CA GLN A 42 30.92 -86.81 -0.38
C GLN A 42 29.57 -86.07 -0.24
N ARG A 43 29.37 -85.26 0.80
CA ARG A 43 28.15 -84.47 1.01
C ARG A 43 28.13 -83.15 0.23
N GLY A 44 29.24 -82.76 -0.40
CA GLY A 44 29.32 -81.56 -1.25
C GLY A 44 29.12 -80.23 -0.49
N PRO A 45 28.93 -79.09 -1.20
CA PRO A 45 28.79 -77.77 -0.56
C PRO A 45 27.52 -77.62 0.29
N SER A 46 26.48 -78.41 0.01
CA SER A 46 25.22 -78.42 0.74
C SER A 46 25.38 -78.80 2.21
N GLY A 47 26.19 -79.81 2.51
CA GLY A 47 26.51 -80.20 3.88
C GLY A 47 27.29 -79.14 4.67
N LEU A 48 27.95 -78.21 3.96
CA LEU A 48 28.73 -77.11 4.54
C LEU A 48 27.95 -75.80 4.64
N LEU A 49 26.84 -75.64 3.92
CA LEU A 49 25.95 -74.47 4.04
C LEU A 49 25.43 -74.32 5.48
N GLU A 50 25.11 -75.42 6.16
CA GLU A 50 24.66 -75.40 7.56
C GLU A 50 25.75 -74.87 8.52
N ALA A 51 27.04 -75.07 8.17
CA ALA A 51 28.16 -74.51 8.92
C ALA A 51 28.25 -72.98 8.80
N VAL A 52 27.73 -72.42 7.70
CA VAL A 52 27.70 -70.97 7.44
C VAL A 52 26.42 -70.34 8.00
N ASN A 53 25.25 -70.89 7.69
CA ASN A 53 23.96 -70.46 8.24
C ASN A 53 22.87 -71.54 8.02
N SER A 54 22.20 -71.94 9.10
CA SER A 54 21.17 -72.99 9.07
C SER A 54 19.91 -72.61 8.27
N GLU A 55 19.49 -71.35 8.31
CA GLU A 55 18.33 -70.88 7.53
C GLU A 55 18.62 -70.87 6.02
N MET A 56 19.82 -70.42 5.63
CA MET A 56 20.30 -70.48 4.24
C MET A 56 20.39 -71.93 3.74
N ALA A 57 20.93 -72.84 4.57
CA ALA A 57 20.99 -74.26 4.25
C ALA A 57 19.58 -74.80 3.95
N SER A 58 18.64 -74.68 4.89
CA SER A 58 17.27 -75.18 4.69
C SER A 58 16.55 -74.66 3.43
N LYS A 59 16.88 -73.44 2.98
CA LYS A 59 16.26 -72.82 1.79
C LYS A 59 16.96 -73.16 0.48
N PHE A 60 18.29 -73.38 0.50
CA PHE A 60 19.09 -73.47 -0.72
C PHE A 60 19.87 -74.77 -0.91
N GLU A 61 19.82 -75.69 0.05
CA GLU A 61 20.51 -76.98 0.04
C GLU A 61 20.21 -77.83 -1.21
N ALA A 62 18.93 -77.87 -1.63
CA ALA A 62 18.51 -78.61 -2.82
C ALA A 62 19.13 -78.04 -4.11
N TYR A 63 19.24 -76.71 -4.22
CA TYR A 63 19.87 -76.04 -5.36
C TYR A 63 21.39 -76.26 -5.37
N ALA A 64 22.03 -76.16 -4.20
CA ALA A 64 23.46 -76.41 -4.04
C ALA A 64 23.86 -77.84 -4.40
N SER A 65 23.08 -78.83 -3.93
CA SER A 65 23.34 -80.26 -4.16
C SER A 65 23.13 -80.68 -5.62
N GLY A 66 22.24 -80.02 -6.35
CA GLY A 66 21.92 -80.33 -7.75
C GLY A 66 22.87 -79.74 -8.79
N LEU A 67 23.68 -78.74 -8.39
CA LEU A 67 24.55 -77.97 -9.29
C LEU A 67 26.04 -78.20 -9.05
N VAL A 68 26.45 -78.54 -7.81
CA VAL A 68 27.84 -78.88 -7.49
C VAL A 68 27.91 -80.35 -7.12
N HIS A 69 28.50 -81.17 -7.99
CA HIS A 69 28.68 -82.59 -7.71
C HIS A 69 29.77 -82.81 -6.64
N ALA A 70 29.58 -83.85 -5.83
CA ALA A 70 30.55 -84.24 -4.82
C ALA A 70 31.90 -84.59 -5.46
N SER A 71 32.93 -83.81 -5.15
CA SER A 71 34.31 -84.05 -5.52
C SER A 71 35.19 -83.95 -4.26
N SER A 72 36.34 -84.61 -4.26
CA SER A 72 37.32 -84.63 -3.15
C SER A 72 38.16 -83.33 -3.06
N GLN A 73 37.55 -82.18 -3.32
CA GLN A 73 38.23 -80.92 -3.60
C GLN A 73 38.24 -79.94 -2.42
N ARG A 74 39.07 -78.90 -2.53
CA ARG A 74 39.27 -77.89 -1.48
C ARG A 74 38.39 -76.67 -1.72
N ALA A 75 37.66 -76.26 -0.69
CA ALA A 75 36.92 -75.01 -0.62
C ALA A 75 37.65 -74.02 0.28
N THR A 76 37.43 -72.73 0.07
CA THR A 76 37.91 -71.66 0.94
C THR A 76 36.87 -71.33 1.98
N LEU A 77 37.27 -71.24 3.25
CA LEU A 77 36.41 -70.84 4.35
C LEU A 77 37.05 -69.65 5.06
N SER A 78 36.27 -68.60 5.29
CA SER A 78 36.73 -67.38 5.93
C SER A 78 35.68 -66.80 6.87
N CYS A 79 36.11 -66.04 7.87
CA CYS A 79 35.29 -65.10 8.61
C CYS A 79 36.10 -63.82 8.78
N ILE A 80 35.63 -62.72 8.20
CA ILE A 80 36.35 -61.44 8.22
C ILE A 80 35.33 -60.36 8.54
N HIS A 81 35.59 -59.54 9.58
CA HIS A 81 34.69 -58.48 10.05
C HIS A 81 33.23 -58.97 10.28
N GLY A 82 33.08 -60.12 10.94
CA GLY A 82 31.76 -60.69 11.28
C GLY A 82 30.97 -61.26 10.09
N ILE A 83 31.62 -61.48 8.93
CA ILE A 83 31.03 -62.16 7.78
C ILE A 83 31.76 -63.49 7.56
N THR A 84 31.07 -64.60 7.78
CA THR A 84 31.55 -65.94 7.44
C THR A 84 31.25 -66.23 5.97
N ALA A 85 32.26 -66.55 5.16
CA ALA A 85 32.10 -66.90 3.76
C ALA A 85 32.77 -68.24 3.41
N LEU A 86 32.08 -69.05 2.62
CA LEU A 86 32.52 -70.31 2.02
C LEU A 86 32.57 -70.11 0.50
N GLY A 87 33.73 -70.27 -0.12
CA GLY A 87 33.93 -70.08 -1.56
C GLY A 87 34.53 -71.33 -2.22
N TYR A 88 34.13 -71.61 -3.44
CA TYR A 88 34.64 -72.69 -4.28
C TYR A 88 34.65 -72.21 -5.74
N GLY A 89 35.70 -72.54 -6.50
CA GLY A 89 35.81 -72.13 -7.90
C GLY A 89 36.66 -73.08 -8.73
N GLU A 90 36.14 -73.46 -9.89
CA GLU A 90 36.83 -74.20 -10.95
C GLU A 90 36.53 -73.52 -12.31
N PRO A 91 37.31 -73.77 -13.37
CA PRO A 91 36.99 -73.28 -14.71
C PRO A 91 35.56 -73.69 -15.12
N GLY A 92 34.66 -72.72 -15.26
CA GLY A 92 33.26 -72.93 -15.65
C GLY A 92 32.26 -73.17 -14.50
N LEU A 93 32.68 -73.16 -13.23
CA LEU A 93 31.81 -73.29 -12.05
C LEU A 93 32.33 -72.45 -10.87
N TYR A 94 31.52 -71.55 -10.35
CA TYR A 94 31.84 -70.74 -9.16
C TYR A 94 30.72 -70.86 -8.12
N PHE A 95 31.07 -70.98 -6.85
CA PHE A 95 30.14 -71.01 -5.73
C PHE A 95 30.66 -70.15 -4.59
N LYS A 96 29.80 -69.32 -4.01
CA LYS A 96 30.10 -68.56 -2.80
C LYS A 96 28.87 -68.48 -1.92
N ALA A 97 28.99 -68.79 -0.65
CA ALA A 97 27.99 -68.56 0.37
C ALA A 97 28.57 -67.67 1.46
N ALA A 98 27.80 -66.73 1.98
CA ALA A 98 28.24 -65.82 3.02
C ALA A 98 27.12 -65.54 4.03
N ALA A 99 27.46 -65.36 5.30
CA ALA A 99 26.54 -64.99 6.36
C ALA A 99 27.15 -63.96 7.31
N GLY A 100 26.38 -62.94 7.66
CA GLY A 100 26.80 -61.81 8.48
C GLY A 100 25.85 -60.62 8.33
N ARG A 101 25.98 -59.59 9.18
CA ARG A 101 25.15 -58.35 9.11
C ARG A 101 23.62 -58.61 9.13
N GLY A 102 23.18 -59.66 9.83
CA GLY A 102 21.75 -60.04 9.88
C GLY A 102 21.22 -60.63 8.57
N SER A 103 22.10 -61.20 7.74
CA SER A 103 21.75 -61.81 6.45
C SER A 103 22.60 -63.05 6.17
N ALA A 104 22.13 -63.91 5.28
CA ALA A 104 22.91 -64.96 4.64
C ALA A 104 22.59 -64.99 3.15
N ALA A 105 23.57 -65.21 2.29
CA ALA A 105 23.42 -65.19 0.86
C ALA A 105 24.31 -66.24 0.19
N ILE A 106 23.94 -66.60 -1.02
CA ILE A 106 24.51 -67.67 -1.80
C ILE A 106 24.52 -67.25 -3.26
N LEU A 107 25.61 -67.57 -3.95
CA LEU A 107 25.88 -67.25 -5.33
C LEU A 107 26.46 -68.49 -6.00
N PHE A 108 25.92 -68.83 -7.16
CA PHE A 108 26.48 -69.84 -8.06
C PHE A 108 26.68 -69.21 -9.43
N SER A 109 27.71 -69.65 -10.15
CA SER A 109 27.77 -69.49 -11.59
C SER A 109 28.16 -70.78 -12.29
N PHE A 110 27.63 -71.00 -13.49
CA PHE A 110 27.98 -72.12 -14.35
C PHE A 110 28.00 -71.69 -15.82
N SER A 111 28.86 -72.31 -16.61
CA SER A 111 28.94 -72.08 -18.06
C SER A 111 28.14 -73.12 -18.85
N ALA A 112 27.53 -72.70 -19.96
CA ALA A 112 26.81 -73.61 -20.88
C ALA A 112 27.75 -74.62 -21.58
N ASP A 113 29.02 -74.24 -21.77
CA ASP A 113 30.05 -74.98 -22.52
C ASP A 113 30.90 -75.91 -21.66
N SER A 114 30.53 -76.16 -20.40
CA SER A 114 31.26 -77.10 -19.54
C SER A 114 31.18 -78.53 -20.08
N ASN A 115 32.10 -78.87 -20.99
CA ASN A 115 32.36 -80.21 -21.48
C ASN A 115 33.06 -81.03 -20.39
N GLY A 116 32.31 -81.43 -19.38
CA GLY A 116 32.68 -82.47 -18.43
C GLY A 116 31.86 -83.72 -18.72
N GLY A 117 32.44 -84.70 -19.42
CA GLY A 117 31.79 -85.98 -19.71
C GLY A 117 31.49 -86.75 -18.43
N ASN A 118 30.22 -86.75 -17.99
CA ASN A 118 29.61 -87.83 -17.22
C ASN A 118 28.07 -87.76 -17.31
N ALA A 119 27.47 -88.93 -17.51
CA ALA A 119 26.12 -89.12 -18.07
C ALA A 119 24.95 -89.00 -17.07
N GLN A 120 24.92 -87.95 -16.25
CA GLN A 120 23.69 -87.53 -15.55
C GLN A 120 23.60 -86.01 -15.56
N VAL A 121 23.28 -85.45 -16.74
CA VAL A 121 22.90 -84.05 -16.85
C VAL A 121 21.56 -83.88 -16.12
N SER A 122 21.54 -83.08 -15.05
CA SER A 122 20.28 -82.74 -14.38
C SER A 122 19.34 -82.10 -15.41
N SER A 123 18.02 -82.36 -15.32
CA SER A 123 17.02 -81.78 -16.24
C SER A 123 17.11 -80.26 -16.35
N LEU A 124 17.67 -79.61 -15.32
CA LEU A 124 18.00 -78.19 -15.27
C LEU A 124 19.14 -77.80 -16.23
N MET A 125 20.24 -78.57 -16.28
CA MET A 125 21.39 -78.28 -17.15
C MET A 125 21.07 -78.51 -18.63
N ASP A 126 20.21 -79.46 -18.96
CA ASP A 126 19.68 -79.64 -20.33
C ASP A 126 18.78 -78.46 -20.74
N ALA A 127 17.98 -77.93 -19.82
CA ALA A 127 17.16 -76.75 -20.05
C ALA A 127 18.03 -75.49 -20.22
N VAL A 128 19.09 -75.36 -19.41
CA VAL A 128 20.11 -74.30 -19.53
C VAL A 128 20.77 -74.34 -20.90
N LYS A 129 21.25 -75.50 -21.37
CA LYS A 129 21.90 -75.62 -22.68
C LYS A 129 20.97 -75.22 -23.83
N LYS A 130 19.73 -75.72 -23.84
CA LYS A 130 18.72 -75.32 -24.84
C LYS A 130 18.40 -73.82 -24.80
N THR A 131 18.39 -73.24 -23.61
CA THR A 131 18.16 -71.80 -23.40
C THR A 131 19.37 -71.00 -23.89
N ALA A 132 20.58 -71.47 -23.60
CA ALA A 132 21.84 -70.90 -24.06
C ALA A 132 21.97 -70.90 -25.58
N ASP A 133 21.64 -72.02 -26.24
CA ASP A 133 21.66 -72.14 -27.70
C ASP A 133 20.68 -71.19 -28.40
N PHE A 134 19.55 -70.88 -27.75
CA PHE A 134 18.53 -70.00 -28.32
C PHE A 134 18.84 -68.52 -28.07
N PHE A 135 19.33 -68.16 -26.88
CA PHE A 135 19.54 -66.77 -26.47
C PHE A 135 21.00 -66.30 -26.58
N GLY A 136 21.95 -67.18 -26.90
CA GLY A 136 23.38 -66.87 -26.95
C GLY A 136 24.00 -66.65 -25.56
N MET A 137 23.58 -67.40 -24.55
CA MET A 137 24.04 -67.24 -23.15
C MET A 137 25.29 -68.09 -22.87
N GLU A 138 26.38 -67.51 -22.37
CA GLU A 138 27.61 -68.26 -22.07
C GLU A 138 27.74 -68.65 -20.58
N GLU A 139 27.37 -67.74 -19.69
CA GLU A 139 27.46 -67.91 -18.24
C GLU A 139 26.14 -67.54 -17.58
N PHE A 140 25.75 -68.34 -16.58
CA PHE A 140 24.58 -68.10 -15.75
C PHE A 140 25.03 -67.90 -14.32
N TYR A 141 24.43 -66.94 -13.65
CA TYR A 141 24.62 -66.64 -12.24
C TYR A 141 23.30 -66.82 -11.52
N PHE A 142 23.29 -67.49 -10.37
CA PHE A 142 22.16 -67.58 -9.48
C PHE A 142 22.54 -67.05 -8.11
N PHE A 143 21.80 -66.07 -7.62
CA PHE A 143 21.94 -65.49 -6.30
C PHE A 143 20.68 -65.75 -5.48
N GLY A 144 20.85 -66.15 -4.23
CA GLY A 144 19.79 -66.30 -3.24
C GLY A 144 20.18 -65.66 -1.92
N ARG A 145 19.23 -65.06 -1.21
CA ARG A 145 19.48 -64.52 0.13
C ARG A 145 18.34 -64.70 1.12
N VAL A 146 18.74 -64.68 2.38
CA VAL A 146 17.94 -64.62 3.59
C VAL A 146 18.33 -63.33 4.32
N GLY A 147 17.37 -62.46 4.64
CA GLY A 147 17.65 -61.13 5.21
C GLY A 147 18.01 -60.06 4.15
N LYS A 148 18.48 -58.88 4.61
CA LYS A 148 18.76 -57.70 3.75
C LYS A 148 20.19 -57.15 3.84
N GLY A 149 21.02 -57.70 4.73
CA GLY A 149 22.36 -57.17 5.02
C GLY A 149 23.46 -57.55 4.02
N LEU A 150 23.17 -58.48 3.10
CA LEU A 150 24.06 -58.90 2.00
C LEU A 150 23.38 -58.71 0.64
N SER A 151 24.15 -58.23 -0.33
CA SER A 151 23.76 -57.96 -1.72
C SER A 151 24.48 -58.89 -2.71
N PRO A 152 23.99 -59.04 -3.95
CA PRO A 152 24.70 -59.79 -4.99
C PRO A 152 26.15 -59.30 -5.19
N ARG A 153 26.35 -57.99 -5.08
CA ARG A 153 27.67 -57.34 -5.22
C ARG A 153 28.67 -57.82 -4.17
N ASP A 154 28.22 -58.10 -2.94
CA ASP A 154 29.08 -58.56 -1.85
C ASP A 154 29.66 -59.96 -2.12
N LEU A 155 28.95 -60.80 -2.87
CA LEU A 155 29.39 -62.17 -3.21
C LEU A 155 30.12 -62.23 -4.57
N MET A 156 29.93 -61.25 -5.44
CA MET A 156 30.51 -61.21 -6.79
C MET A 156 31.85 -60.47 -6.89
N ALA A 157 32.34 -59.84 -5.82
CA ALA A 157 33.58 -59.07 -5.82
C ALA A 157 34.85 -59.83 -6.30
N GLU A 158 34.80 -61.16 -6.34
CA GLU A 158 35.89 -62.06 -6.78
C GLU A 158 35.49 -62.96 -7.97
N ALA A 159 34.27 -62.81 -8.51
CA ALA A 159 33.78 -63.61 -9.64
C ALA A 159 34.18 -63.00 -11.00
N PRO A 160 34.43 -63.82 -12.03
CA PRO A 160 34.53 -63.34 -13.42
C PRO A 160 33.25 -62.56 -13.81
N GLY A 161 33.36 -61.50 -14.63
CA GLY A 161 32.18 -60.76 -15.11
C GLY A 161 31.51 -59.82 -14.10
N ALA A 162 32.23 -59.33 -13.08
CA ALA A 162 31.74 -58.38 -12.08
C ALA A 162 31.47 -56.96 -12.66
N GLU A 163 30.49 -56.83 -13.54
CA GLU A 163 29.98 -55.54 -14.03
C GLU A 163 28.97 -54.90 -13.07
N ALA A 164 28.65 -53.64 -13.31
CA ALA A 164 27.74 -52.87 -12.46
C ALA A 164 26.28 -53.35 -12.58
N PHE A 165 25.81 -54.14 -11.60
CA PHE A 165 24.40 -54.53 -11.48
C PHE A 165 23.46 -53.31 -11.38
N PRO A 166 22.36 -53.25 -12.13
CA PRO A 166 21.36 -52.21 -11.91
C PRO A 166 20.78 -52.25 -10.49
N ALA A 167 20.68 -51.10 -9.82
CA ALA A 167 20.27 -50.98 -8.40
C ALA A 167 18.90 -51.62 -8.07
N ARG A 168 18.03 -51.82 -9.06
CA ARG A 168 16.72 -52.48 -8.88
C ARG A 168 16.86 -53.95 -8.45
N ILE A 169 17.97 -54.60 -8.80
CA ILE A 169 18.25 -56.00 -8.51
C ILE A 169 18.55 -56.22 -7.01
N ASP A 170 19.10 -55.22 -6.31
CA ASP A 170 19.50 -55.35 -4.91
C ASP A 170 18.32 -55.63 -3.96
N ARG A 171 17.08 -55.51 -4.45
CA ARG A 171 15.83 -55.81 -3.72
C ARG A 171 15.40 -57.27 -3.86
N CYS A 172 15.92 -58.00 -4.84
CA CYS A 172 15.56 -59.40 -5.10
C CYS A 172 16.09 -60.32 -3.99
N ARG A 173 15.31 -61.33 -3.62
CA ARG A 173 15.73 -62.43 -2.73
C ARG A 173 16.37 -63.57 -3.52
N LEU A 174 15.85 -63.81 -4.70
CA LEU A 174 16.40 -64.72 -5.71
C LEU A 174 16.70 -63.90 -6.96
N LEU A 175 17.80 -64.17 -7.63
CA LEU A 175 18.19 -63.51 -8.86
C LEU A 175 18.95 -64.50 -9.74
N THR A 176 18.49 -64.68 -10.97
CA THR A 176 19.28 -65.28 -12.04
C THR A 176 19.78 -64.16 -12.95
N TYR A 177 21.03 -64.20 -13.36
CA TYR A 177 21.65 -63.24 -14.28
C TYR A 177 22.44 -63.99 -15.35
N SER A 178 22.43 -63.51 -16.59
CA SER A 178 23.26 -64.05 -17.67
C SER A 178 23.71 -62.96 -18.64
N HIS A 179 24.89 -63.14 -19.20
CA HIS A 179 25.43 -62.34 -20.31
C HIS A 179 25.13 -63.03 -21.64
N LEU A 180 24.47 -62.31 -22.54
CA LEU A 180 24.09 -62.77 -23.88
C LEU A 180 25.12 -62.24 -24.87
N LYS A 181 25.78 -63.13 -25.61
CA LYS A 181 26.58 -62.77 -26.79
C LYS A 181 25.79 -63.08 -28.05
N LEU A 182 25.38 -62.04 -28.77
CA LEU A 182 24.49 -62.10 -29.93
C LEU A 182 25.27 -62.33 -31.25
N ASN A 183 26.25 -63.23 -31.22
CA ASN A 183 27.14 -63.54 -32.35
C ASN A 183 26.72 -64.81 -33.11
N GLY A 184 25.77 -65.57 -32.56
CA GLY A 184 25.26 -66.79 -33.14
C GLY A 184 24.29 -66.57 -34.30
N ASP A 185 23.76 -67.71 -34.77
CA ASP A 185 22.97 -67.82 -35.98
C ASP A 185 21.46 -67.94 -35.73
N SER A 186 21.04 -67.93 -34.45
CA SER A 186 19.62 -68.00 -34.10
C SER A 186 18.86 -66.80 -34.68
N VAL A 187 17.57 -67.01 -34.99
CA VAL A 187 16.70 -65.95 -35.51
C VAL A 187 16.60 -64.79 -34.52
N PHE A 188 16.63 -65.09 -33.21
CA PHE A 188 16.60 -64.09 -32.14
C PHE A 188 17.85 -63.21 -32.16
N GLU A 189 19.05 -63.81 -32.20
CA GLU A 189 20.32 -63.06 -32.23
C GLU A 189 20.46 -62.24 -33.51
N LYS A 190 20.07 -62.81 -34.67
CA LYS A 190 20.05 -62.09 -35.95
C LYS A 190 19.10 -60.89 -35.90
N ALA A 191 17.88 -61.07 -35.40
CA ALA A 191 16.92 -59.98 -35.28
C ALA A 191 17.43 -58.86 -34.37
N LEU A 192 18.03 -59.18 -33.21
CA LEU A 192 18.58 -58.16 -32.33
C LEU A 192 19.78 -57.41 -32.94
N ARG A 193 20.64 -58.13 -33.67
CA ARG A 193 21.80 -57.55 -34.35
C ARG A 193 21.40 -56.68 -35.54
N GLU A 194 20.45 -57.12 -36.36
CA GLU A 194 20.02 -56.40 -37.56
C GLU A 194 19.08 -55.22 -37.25
N LEU A 195 18.12 -55.40 -36.34
CA LEU A 195 17.13 -54.36 -36.02
C LEU A 195 17.69 -53.30 -35.06
N PHE A 196 18.55 -53.70 -34.12
CA PHE A 196 19.02 -52.82 -33.04
C PHE A 196 20.54 -52.63 -33.00
N GLY A 197 21.31 -53.35 -33.82
CA GLY A 197 22.77 -53.24 -33.84
C GLY A 197 23.46 -53.81 -32.59
N LEU A 198 22.76 -54.63 -31.80
CA LEU A 198 23.28 -55.15 -30.53
C LEU A 198 24.15 -56.39 -30.75
N LYS A 199 25.33 -56.39 -30.14
CA LYS A 199 26.25 -57.56 -30.13
C LYS A 199 26.21 -58.33 -28.81
N GLU A 200 25.81 -57.67 -27.73
CA GLU A 200 25.73 -58.27 -26.39
C GLU A 200 24.52 -57.68 -25.65
N ALA A 201 24.04 -58.37 -24.62
CA ALA A 201 22.99 -57.90 -23.70
C ALA A 201 23.09 -58.61 -22.35
N GLN A 202 22.47 -58.07 -21.33
CA GLN A 202 22.42 -58.69 -19.99
C GLN A 202 20.98 -58.97 -19.61
N LEU A 203 20.68 -60.19 -19.17
CA LEU A 203 19.35 -60.58 -18.72
C LEU A 203 19.38 -60.91 -17.23
N PHE A 204 18.41 -60.37 -16.51
CA PHE A 204 18.21 -60.55 -15.07
C PHE A 204 16.79 -61.04 -14.82
N LEU A 205 16.64 -62.07 -13.99
CA LEU A 205 15.37 -62.64 -13.55
C LEU A 205 15.38 -62.73 -12.02
N GLY A 206 14.75 -61.79 -11.35
CA GLY A 206 14.68 -61.71 -9.90
C GLY A 206 13.30 -62.07 -9.33
N ALA A 207 13.28 -62.61 -8.11
CA ALA A 207 12.07 -62.77 -7.31
C ALA A 207 12.30 -62.26 -5.88
N GLY A 208 11.28 -61.66 -5.26
CA GLY A 208 11.28 -61.12 -3.89
C GLY A 208 10.01 -61.49 -3.13
N GLU A 209 9.82 -60.95 -1.92
CA GLU A 209 8.59 -61.19 -1.13
C GLU A 209 7.32 -60.76 -1.84
N ASP A 210 7.39 -59.65 -2.57
CA ASP A 210 6.22 -58.98 -3.13
C ASP A 210 6.08 -59.20 -4.64
N GLY A 211 6.93 -60.00 -5.30
CA GLY A 211 6.83 -60.18 -6.75
C GLY A 211 8.04 -60.74 -7.51
N PHE A 212 7.93 -60.72 -8.84
CA PHE A 212 8.94 -61.14 -9.83
C PHE A 212 9.39 -59.95 -10.69
N LEU A 213 10.65 -59.95 -11.13
CA LEU A 213 11.27 -58.94 -11.99
C LEU A 213 12.05 -59.65 -13.10
N CYS A 214 11.73 -59.41 -14.36
CA CYS A 214 12.58 -59.73 -15.50
C CYS A 214 13.14 -58.42 -16.06
N MET A 215 14.41 -58.37 -16.41
CA MET A 215 15.04 -57.15 -16.86
C MET A 215 16.16 -57.45 -17.85
N ALA A 216 16.12 -56.82 -19.02
CA ALA A 216 17.19 -56.85 -20.00
C ALA A 216 17.91 -55.49 -19.98
N ALA A 217 19.18 -55.47 -19.55
CA ALA A 217 20.03 -54.32 -19.72
C ALA A 217 20.72 -54.39 -21.09
N ILE A 218 20.59 -53.31 -21.84
CA ILE A 218 21.13 -53.12 -23.18
C ILE A 218 22.45 -52.36 -23.01
N PRO A 219 23.57 -52.90 -23.51
CA PRO A 219 24.87 -52.25 -23.39
C PRO A 219 24.87 -50.93 -24.16
N ALA A 220 25.81 -50.05 -23.79
CA ALA A 220 26.00 -48.82 -24.54
C ALA A 220 26.31 -49.15 -26.02
N SER A 221 25.51 -48.62 -26.93
CA SER A 221 25.60 -48.91 -28.36
C SER A 221 25.63 -47.60 -29.15
N LYS A 222 26.41 -47.57 -30.23
CA LYS A 222 26.52 -46.42 -31.13
C LYS A 222 26.36 -46.86 -32.57
N ASN A 223 25.39 -46.28 -33.27
CA ASN A 223 25.20 -46.46 -34.69
C ASN A 223 25.25 -45.10 -35.42
N SER A 224 24.96 -45.09 -36.73
CA SER A 224 24.98 -43.87 -37.55
C SER A 224 23.92 -42.83 -37.17
N PHE A 225 22.92 -43.21 -36.39
CA PHE A 225 21.78 -42.38 -36.01
C PHE A 225 21.82 -41.95 -34.54
N MET A 226 22.22 -42.83 -33.62
CA MET A 226 22.08 -42.65 -32.17
C MET A 226 23.16 -43.39 -31.38
N GLU A 227 23.56 -42.82 -30.24
CA GLU A 227 24.34 -43.45 -29.18
C GLU A 227 23.45 -43.65 -27.95
N SER A 228 23.30 -44.87 -27.45
CA SER A 228 22.50 -45.19 -26.26
C SER A 228 23.39 -45.59 -25.08
N ARG A 229 22.94 -45.31 -23.86
CA ARG A 229 23.63 -45.63 -22.60
C ARG A 229 22.63 -46.05 -21.54
N ASN A 230 23.02 -47.02 -20.70
CA ASN A 230 22.23 -47.49 -19.55
C ASN A 230 20.77 -47.84 -19.90
N MET A 231 20.53 -48.31 -21.13
CA MET A 231 19.20 -48.66 -21.59
C MET A 231 18.76 -49.99 -20.97
N CYS A 232 17.53 -50.06 -20.49
CA CYS A 232 17.04 -51.17 -19.71
C CYS A 232 15.54 -51.37 -19.95
N LEU A 233 15.18 -52.59 -20.37
CA LEU A 233 13.79 -53.05 -20.46
C LEU A 233 13.48 -53.91 -19.24
N ALA A 234 12.47 -53.56 -18.45
CA ALA A 234 12.08 -54.29 -17.26
C ALA A 234 10.60 -54.70 -17.32
N VAL A 235 10.30 -55.94 -16.93
CA VAL A 235 8.97 -56.48 -16.68
C VAL A 235 8.89 -56.79 -15.18
N GLU A 236 7.91 -56.26 -14.46
CA GLU A 236 7.74 -56.51 -13.04
C GLU A 236 6.32 -56.99 -12.74
N LEU A 237 6.19 -58.01 -11.90
CA LEU A 237 4.92 -58.57 -11.44
C LEU A 237 4.88 -58.49 -9.92
N ARG A 238 4.15 -57.52 -9.36
CA ARG A 238 3.97 -57.40 -7.90
C ARG A 238 2.53 -57.58 -7.48
N SER A 239 2.25 -58.43 -6.51
CA SER A 239 0.88 -58.64 -5.97
C SER A 239 -0.21 -58.78 -7.05
N ARG A 240 0.11 -59.49 -8.16
CA ARG A 240 -0.72 -59.68 -9.38
C ARG A 240 -0.86 -58.47 -10.33
N ALA A 241 -0.12 -57.39 -10.14
CA ALA A 241 -0.04 -56.28 -11.08
C ALA A 241 1.23 -56.39 -11.95
N LEU A 242 1.03 -56.48 -13.27
CA LEU A 242 2.10 -56.47 -14.27
C LEU A 242 2.46 -55.02 -14.65
N SER A 243 3.75 -54.72 -14.71
CA SER A 243 4.29 -53.51 -15.33
C SER A 243 5.43 -53.83 -16.29
N LEU A 244 5.56 -53.03 -17.34
CA LEU A 244 6.66 -53.03 -18.30
C LEU A 244 7.29 -51.63 -18.27
N ALA A 245 8.60 -51.50 -18.35
CA ALA A 245 9.27 -50.21 -18.39
C ALA A 245 10.52 -50.23 -19.28
N LEU A 246 10.73 -49.17 -20.04
CA LEU A 246 11.99 -48.90 -20.76
C LEU A 246 12.60 -47.64 -20.17
N GLN A 247 13.83 -47.73 -19.70
CA GLN A 247 14.56 -46.60 -19.11
C GLN A 247 15.98 -46.53 -19.62
N GLY A 248 16.55 -45.34 -19.71
CA GLY A 248 17.95 -45.13 -20.04
C GLY A 248 18.17 -43.77 -20.67
N SER A 249 19.29 -43.60 -21.37
CA SER A 249 19.56 -42.38 -22.12
C SER A 249 20.07 -42.64 -23.52
N PHE A 250 19.91 -41.66 -24.39
CA PHE A 250 20.48 -41.69 -25.72
C PHE A 250 20.84 -40.28 -26.22
N ARG A 251 21.69 -40.21 -27.24
CA ARG A 251 22.11 -39.01 -27.95
C ARG A 251 21.93 -39.23 -29.44
N PHE A 252 21.44 -38.24 -30.16
CA PHE A 252 21.39 -38.32 -31.62
C PHE A 252 22.74 -37.97 -32.22
N ALA A 253 23.15 -38.67 -33.28
CA ALA A 253 24.42 -38.39 -33.97
C ALA A 253 24.47 -36.97 -34.56
N PHE A 254 23.30 -36.39 -34.91
CA PHE A 254 23.16 -35.04 -35.45
C PHE A 254 22.96 -33.94 -34.38
N VAL A 255 22.80 -34.31 -33.10
CA VAL A 255 22.81 -33.38 -31.94
C VAL A 255 23.57 -34.04 -30.77
N PRO A 256 24.89 -34.27 -30.91
CA PRO A 256 25.66 -35.12 -30.00
C PRO A 256 25.83 -34.55 -28.59
N ASP A 257 25.63 -33.23 -28.45
CA ASP A 257 25.76 -32.52 -27.18
C ASP A 257 24.46 -32.57 -26.33
N MET A 258 23.39 -33.18 -26.86
CA MET A 258 22.11 -33.33 -26.18
C MET A 258 21.87 -34.78 -25.75
N GLU A 259 21.77 -35.02 -24.44
CA GLU A 259 21.40 -36.32 -23.89
C GLU A 259 19.93 -36.35 -23.51
N PHE A 260 19.19 -37.28 -24.12
CA PHE A 260 17.80 -37.55 -23.84
C PHE A 260 17.68 -38.71 -22.86
N HIS A 261 16.98 -38.50 -21.76
CA HIS A 261 16.57 -39.52 -20.82
C HIS A 261 15.18 -40.03 -21.18
N VAL A 262 15.06 -41.35 -21.31
CA VAL A 262 13.79 -42.02 -21.63
C VAL A 262 13.24 -42.68 -20.40
N ASN A 263 11.94 -42.55 -20.19
CA ASN A 263 11.20 -43.26 -19.17
C ASN A 263 9.83 -43.67 -19.71
N CYS A 264 9.77 -44.82 -20.36
CA CYS A 264 8.52 -45.39 -20.84
C CYS A 264 8.03 -46.45 -19.85
N GLY A 265 6.73 -46.52 -19.62
CA GLY A 265 6.14 -47.47 -18.69
C GLY A 265 4.72 -47.86 -19.07
N ILE A 266 4.39 -49.14 -18.92
CA ILE A 266 3.06 -49.73 -19.13
C ILE A 266 2.68 -50.47 -17.85
N SER A 267 1.44 -50.34 -17.41
CA SER A 267 0.84 -51.04 -16.28
C SER A 267 -0.67 -51.14 -16.49
N ARG A 268 -1.37 -51.79 -15.56
CA ARG A 268 -2.84 -51.89 -15.59
C ARG A 268 -3.54 -50.52 -15.59
N THR A 269 -2.90 -49.49 -15.05
CA THR A 269 -3.51 -48.16 -14.90
C THR A 269 -2.81 -47.06 -15.70
N ARG A 270 -1.65 -47.34 -16.32
CA ARG A 270 -0.85 -46.31 -16.99
C ARG A 270 -0.05 -46.87 -18.17
N PHE A 271 -0.07 -46.18 -19.30
CA PHE A 271 0.84 -46.29 -20.43
C PHE A 271 1.50 -44.91 -20.61
N MET A 272 2.81 -44.80 -20.68
CA MET A 272 3.50 -43.53 -20.86
C MET A 272 4.78 -43.74 -21.65
N VAL A 273 5.04 -42.86 -22.59
CA VAL A 273 6.30 -42.73 -23.32
C VAL A 273 6.78 -41.31 -23.06
N GLU A 274 7.89 -41.18 -22.33
CA GLU A 274 8.46 -39.88 -21.97
C GLU A 274 9.93 -39.85 -22.38
N ALA A 275 10.34 -38.76 -23.01
CA ALA A 275 11.74 -38.43 -23.25
C ALA A 275 11.97 -36.97 -22.85
N PHE A 276 13.03 -36.70 -22.10
CA PHE A 276 13.46 -35.34 -21.78
C PHE A 276 14.95 -35.17 -22.03
N GLY A 277 15.34 -34.09 -22.69
CA GLY A 277 16.73 -33.72 -22.92
C GLY A 277 17.09 -32.49 -22.11
N GLU A 278 18.18 -32.59 -21.36
CA GLU A 278 18.69 -31.50 -20.54
C GLU A 278 20.05 -31.05 -21.06
N VAL A 279 20.23 -29.74 -21.25
CA VAL A 279 21.47 -29.16 -21.80
C VAL A 279 22.03 -28.10 -20.86
N ARG A 280 23.35 -27.98 -20.84
CA ARG A 280 24.02 -26.93 -20.03
C ARG A 280 23.99 -25.58 -20.72
N GLU A 281 24.13 -25.59 -22.04
CA GLU A 281 24.10 -24.42 -22.91
C GLU A 281 23.22 -24.72 -24.14
N PRO A 282 22.61 -23.69 -24.76
CA PRO A 282 21.81 -23.88 -25.97
C PRO A 282 22.61 -24.56 -27.09
N ILE A 283 22.05 -25.61 -27.69
CA ILE A 283 22.71 -26.39 -28.74
C ILE A 283 22.23 -25.90 -30.12
N PRO A 284 23.14 -25.50 -31.03
CA PRO A 284 22.78 -25.09 -32.38
C PRO A 284 22.04 -26.21 -33.15
N LEU A 285 20.92 -25.87 -33.78
CA LEU A 285 20.16 -26.78 -34.65
C LEU A 285 20.40 -26.48 -36.13
N ALA A 286 19.96 -25.30 -36.59
CA ALA A 286 20.08 -24.86 -37.97
C ALA A 286 19.94 -23.34 -38.07
N GLY A 287 20.76 -22.68 -38.88
CA GLY A 287 20.73 -21.23 -39.05
C GLY A 287 20.88 -20.50 -37.71
N PRO A 288 20.02 -19.51 -37.37
CA PRO A 288 20.08 -18.80 -36.10
C PRO A 288 19.45 -19.56 -34.92
N PHE A 289 18.87 -20.75 -35.15
CA PHE A 289 18.10 -21.48 -34.16
C PHE A 289 18.98 -22.44 -33.34
N SER A 290 18.84 -22.37 -32.02
CA SER A 290 19.42 -23.30 -31.05
C SER A 290 18.34 -23.82 -30.11
N ILE A 291 18.51 -25.02 -29.56
CA ILE A 291 17.56 -25.67 -28.65
C ILE A 291 18.16 -25.79 -27.25
N GLY A 292 17.34 -25.52 -26.25
CA GLY A 292 17.65 -25.77 -24.85
C GLY A 292 17.00 -27.06 -24.34
N ASP A 293 16.63 -27.06 -23.07
CA ASP A 293 15.91 -28.19 -22.49
C ASP A 293 14.59 -28.45 -23.21
N THR A 294 14.29 -29.73 -23.41
CA THR A 294 13.04 -30.16 -24.03
C THR A 294 12.49 -31.44 -23.38
N CYS A 295 11.19 -31.61 -23.43
CA CYS A 295 10.52 -32.84 -23.02
C CYS A 295 9.34 -33.12 -23.95
N LEU A 296 9.11 -34.40 -24.23
CA LEU A 296 7.91 -34.91 -24.86
C LEU A 296 7.42 -36.11 -24.06
N ALA A 297 6.15 -36.09 -23.67
CA ALA A 297 5.47 -37.19 -23.02
C ALA A 297 4.13 -37.47 -23.72
N VAL A 298 3.89 -38.73 -24.09
CA VAL A 298 2.64 -39.18 -24.72
C VAL A 298 2.22 -40.46 -24.05
N GLY A 299 0.95 -40.56 -23.65
CA GLY A 299 0.50 -41.73 -22.92
C GLY A 299 -0.98 -41.80 -22.65
N PHE A 300 -1.35 -42.77 -21.83
CA PHE A 300 -2.69 -43.02 -21.33
C PHE A 300 -2.62 -43.31 -19.83
N ASP A 301 -3.25 -42.50 -18.99
CA ASP A 301 -3.40 -42.79 -17.55
C ASP A 301 -4.90 -42.87 -17.21
N ARG A 302 -5.49 -41.80 -16.71
CA ARG A 302 -6.95 -41.65 -16.57
C ARG A 302 -7.68 -41.38 -17.91
N GLY A 303 -6.93 -41.38 -19.01
CA GLY A 303 -7.32 -41.05 -20.37
C GLY A 303 -6.09 -40.74 -21.23
N PRO A 304 -6.25 -40.56 -22.55
CA PRO A 304 -5.17 -40.10 -23.42
C PRO A 304 -4.57 -38.78 -22.93
N SER A 305 -3.25 -38.67 -22.99
CA SER A 305 -2.47 -37.53 -22.51
C SER A 305 -1.30 -37.24 -23.44
N PHE A 306 -1.01 -35.95 -23.59
CA PHE A 306 0.08 -35.41 -24.39
C PHE A 306 0.68 -34.24 -23.63
N ALA A 307 1.99 -34.19 -23.47
CA ALA A 307 2.68 -33.07 -22.87
C ALA A 307 4.00 -32.81 -23.57
N MET A 308 4.39 -31.55 -23.68
CA MET A 308 5.72 -31.16 -24.14
C MET A 308 6.17 -29.85 -23.53
N PHE A 309 7.47 -29.64 -23.46
CA PHE A 309 8.04 -28.30 -23.39
C PHE A 309 9.31 -28.20 -24.23
N ALA A 310 9.66 -26.97 -24.61
CA ALA A 310 10.92 -26.68 -25.28
C ALA A 310 11.42 -25.28 -24.91
N ASN A 311 12.73 -25.14 -24.79
CA ASN A 311 13.43 -23.87 -24.87
C ASN A 311 14.01 -23.72 -26.28
N LEU A 312 13.70 -22.63 -26.95
CA LEU A 312 14.19 -22.28 -28.27
C LEU A 312 14.91 -20.93 -28.18
N TYR A 313 16.09 -20.86 -28.77
CA TYR A 313 16.92 -19.68 -28.83
C TYR A 313 17.10 -19.27 -30.28
N ILE A 314 16.89 -18.00 -30.58
CA ILE A 314 17.09 -17.42 -31.91
C ILE A 314 17.98 -16.20 -31.75
N ARG A 315 19.30 -16.40 -31.90
CA ARG A 315 20.31 -15.38 -31.56
C ARG A 315 20.07 -14.82 -30.15
N GLU A 316 19.59 -13.59 -30.03
CA GLU A 316 19.31 -12.90 -28.76
C GLU A 316 17.84 -12.98 -28.32
N ILE A 317 17.03 -13.87 -28.91
CA ILE A 317 15.66 -14.15 -28.46
C ILE A 317 15.62 -15.52 -27.78
N HIS A 318 15.12 -15.57 -26.55
CA HIS A 318 14.79 -16.80 -25.84
C HIS A 318 13.27 -16.98 -25.80
N LEU A 319 12.82 -18.19 -26.14
CA LEU A 319 11.43 -18.62 -26.14
C LEU A 319 11.32 -19.91 -25.34
N PHE A 320 10.48 -19.93 -24.32
CA PHE A 320 10.03 -21.13 -23.66
C PHE A 320 8.56 -21.37 -23.97
N GLY A 321 8.19 -22.63 -24.22
CA GLY A 321 6.80 -23.04 -24.37
C GLY A 321 6.56 -24.41 -23.76
N ALA A 322 5.44 -24.58 -23.07
CA ALA A 322 4.98 -25.85 -22.52
C ALA A 322 3.48 -26.03 -22.73
N VAL A 323 3.05 -27.25 -23.04
CA VAL A 323 1.64 -27.61 -23.17
C VAL A 323 1.40 -29.02 -22.62
N MET A 324 0.28 -29.22 -21.94
CA MET A 324 -0.24 -30.54 -21.58
C MET A 324 -1.73 -30.59 -21.90
N LEU A 325 -2.14 -31.67 -22.57
CA LEU A 325 -3.51 -31.96 -22.96
C LEU A 325 -3.87 -33.34 -22.42
N THR A 326 -5.07 -33.47 -21.86
CA THR A 326 -5.72 -34.77 -21.63
C THR A 326 -7.03 -34.82 -22.41
N VAL A 327 -7.66 -35.99 -22.49
CA VAL A 327 -8.97 -36.13 -23.14
C VAL A 327 -10.03 -36.42 -22.09
N ALA A 328 -11.06 -35.57 -22.03
CA ALA A 328 -12.26 -35.77 -21.22
C ALA A 328 -13.42 -36.17 -22.13
N GLY A 329 -13.76 -37.47 -22.15
CA GLY A 329 -14.71 -38.03 -23.12
C GLY A 329 -14.10 -38.05 -24.53
N SER A 330 -14.59 -37.20 -25.42
CA SER A 330 -14.08 -37.02 -26.80
C SER A 330 -13.44 -35.66 -27.06
N VAL A 331 -13.36 -34.78 -26.05
CA VAL A 331 -12.87 -33.40 -26.19
C VAL A 331 -11.47 -33.28 -25.56
N PRO A 332 -10.48 -32.71 -26.28
CA PRO A 332 -9.19 -32.38 -25.68
C PRO A 332 -9.36 -31.27 -24.64
N LYS A 333 -8.84 -31.50 -23.44
CA LYS A 333 -8.83 -30.60 -22.30
C LYS A 333 -7.41 -30.07 -22.10
N LEU A 334 -7.28 -28.75 -22.01
CA LEU A 334 -6.03 -28.10 -21.68
C LEU A 334 -5.75 -28.25 -20.18
N ASP A 335 -4.67 -28.94 -19.84
CA ASP A 335 -4.23 -29.16 -18.46
C ASP A 335 -3.04 -28.27 -18.07
N LEU A 336 -2.17 -27.91 -19.03
CA LEU A 336 -1.06 -26.97 -18.86
C LEU A 336 -0.89 -26.14 -20.15
N LEU A 337 -0.67 -24.84 -19.99
CA LEU A 337 -0.15 -23.96 -21.04
C LEU A 337 0.78 -22.95 -20.41
N SER A 338 2.01 -22.87 -20.89
CA SER A 338 2.97 -21.87 -20.43
C SER A 338 3.81 -21.37 -21.58
N ALA A 339 4.18 -20.10 -21.52
CA ALA A 339 5.24 -19.55 -22.35
C ALA A 339 6.01 -18.48 -21.59
N ALA A 340 7.30 -18.38 -21.84
CA ALA A 340 8.14 -17.28 -21.39
C ALA A 340 8.97 -16.76 -22.57
N VAL A 341 9.25 -15.47 -22.57
CA VAL A 341 10.02 -14.84 -23.64
C VAL A 341 10.96 -13.78 -23.08
N SER A 342 12.13 -13.68 -23.69
CA SER A 342 13.04 -12.56 -23.50
C SER A 342 12.39 -11.24 -23.94
N ASP A 343 13.09 -10.12 -23.75
CA ASP A 343 12.57 -8.84 -24.22
C ASP A 343 12.34 -8.88 -25.74
N LEU A 344 11.15 -8.44 -26.16
CA LEU A 344 10.74 -8.35 -27.57
C LEU A 344 10.43 -6.90 -27.95
N SER A 345 10.83 -6.54 -29.16
CA SER A 345 10.38 -5.34 -29.86
C SER A 345 10.45 -5.59 -31.37
N ILE A 346 9.87 -4.70 -32.17
CA ILE A 346 9.92 -4.83 -33.64
C ILE A 346 11.39 -4.87 -34.14
N PRO A 347 12.31 -3.98 -33.69
CA PRO A 347 13.72 -4.09 -34.02
C PRO A 347 14.36 -5.43 -33.64
N ILE A 348 14.08 -5.93 -32.43
CA ILE A 348 14.62 -7.22 -31.95
C ILE A 348 14.14 -8.37 -32.85
N LEU A 349 12.86 -8.40 -33.22
CA LEU A 349 12.30 -9.41 -34.11
C LEU A 349 12.93 -9.35 -35.50
N VAL A 350 13.05 -8.17 -36.10
CA VAL A 350 13.64 -8.00 -37.45
C VAL A 350 15.12 -8.41 -37.46
N ARG A 351 15.90 -7.99 -36.46
CA ARG A 351 17.33 -8.32 -36.36
C ARG A 351 17.56 -9.81 -36.11
N ASN A 352 16.75 -10.43 -35.26
CA ASN A 352 17.02 -11.81 -34.83
C ASN A 352 16.35 -12.87 -35.72
N LEU A 353 15.14 -12.61 -36.23
CA LEU A 353 14.45 -13.54 -37.13
C LEU A 353 14.86 -13.39 -38.60
N LEU A 354 14.97 -12.15 -39.09
CA LEU A 354 15.27 -11.88 -40.51
C LEU A 354 16.75 -11.60 -40.77
N GLY A 355 17.52 -11.25 -39.74
CA GLY A 355 18.93 -10.87 -39.89
C GLY A 355 19.15 -9.52 -40.58
N LEU A 356 18.15 -8.64 -40.59
CA LEU A 356 18.20 -7.34 -41.25
C LEU A 356 18.46 -6.22 -40.25
N SER A 357 19.23 -5.22 -40.66
CA SER A 357 19.41 -3.96 -39.94
C SER A 357 19.51 -2.83 -40.96
N PHE A 358 18.73 -1.76 -40.79
CA PHE A 358 18.72 -0.59 -41.67
C PHE A 358 18.46 0.69 -40.87
N ASP A 359 18.91 1.82 -41.42
CA ASP A 359 18.76 3.13 -40.79
C ASP A 359 17.27 3.47 -40.60
N GLY A 360 16.89 3.76 -39.36
CA GLY A 360 15.51 4.04 -38.97
C GLY A 360 14.73 2.85 -38.40
N LEU A 361 15.30 1.64 -38.35
CA LEU A 361 14.65 0.49 -37.68
C LEU A 361 14.38 0.79 -36.19
N ASP A 362 15.27 1.47 -35.49
CA ASP A 362 15.05 1.85 -34.09
C ASP A 362 13.97 2.92 -33.93
N SER A 363 13.59 3.63 -34.99
CA SER A 363 12.51 4.63 -34.96
C SER A 363 11.13 3.99 -34.77
N ILE A 364 10.98 2.69 -35.04
CA ILE A 364 9.75 1.92 -34.82
C ILE A 364 9.75 1.15 -33.49
N ASP A 365 10.65 1.47 -32.56
CA ASP A 365 10.71 0.91 -31.20
C ASP A 365 9.68 1.56 -30.25
N PHE A 366 8.40 1.54 -30.64
CA PHE A 366 7.30 2.11 -29.84
C PHE A 366 6.39 1.05 -29.21
N ILE A 367 6.55 -0.24 -29.55
CA ILE A 367 5.86 -1.37 -28.91
C ILE A 367 6.90 -2.38 -28.43
N ARG A 368 6.91 -2.68 -27.13
CA ARG A 368 7.85 -3.63 -26.52
C ARG A 368 7.15 -4.53 -25.50
N ILE A 369 7.59 -5.77 -25.41
CA ILE A 369 7.26 -6.70 -24.32
C ILE A 369 8.55 -6.96 -23.57
N LEU A 370 8.61 -6.62 -22.29
CA LEU A 370 9.82 -6.69 -21.49
C LEU A 370 9.60 -7.52 -20.23
N GLY A 371 10.69 -8.04 -19.65
CA GLY A 371 10.66 -8.59 -18.30
C GLY A 371 10.29 -7.56 -17.23
N LEU A 372 9.61 -8.01 -16.18
CA LEU A 372 9.28 -7.22 -15.00
C LEU A 372 10.51 -7.06 -14.09
N PRO A 373 11.05 -5.85 -13.92
CA PRO A 373 12.27 -5.64 -13.13
C PRO A 373 12.01 -5.72 -11.63
N PHE A 374 12.98 -6.23 -10.87
CA PHE A 374 13.02 -6.08 -9.41
C PHE A 374 13.55 -4.67 -9.07
N GLN A 375 12.77 -3.90 -8.32
CA GLN A 375 13.13 -2.54 -7.92
C GLN A 375 13.99 -2.58 -6.65
N ASP A 376 15.04 -1.74 -6.61
CA ASP A 376 15.97 -1.60 -5.49
C ASP A 376 16.68 -2.90 -5.04
N MET A 377 16.63 -3.96 -5.85
CA MET A 377 17.42 -5.18 -5.61
C MET A 377 18.89 -4.89 -5.94
N GLN A 378 19.79 -5.20 -5.01
CA GLN A 378 21.22 -5.03 -5.23
C GLN A 378 21.69 -5.93 -6.39
N ALA A 379 22.42 -5.34 -7.34
CA ALA A 379 22.97 -6.04 -8.48
C ALA A 379 23.79 -7.28 -8.07
N PHE A 380 23.72 -8.31 -8.90
CA PHE A 380 24.52 -9.52 -8.76
C PHE A 380 25.97 -9.24 -9.13
N ASP A 381 26.88 -9.94 -8.47
CA ASP A 381 28.31 -9.84 -8.77
C ASP A 381 28.59 -10.35 -10.19
N ARG A 382 29.41 -9.62 -10.95
CA ARG A 382 29.67 -9.94 -12.37
C ARG A 382 30.37 -11.29 -12.56
N GLU A 383 31.29 -11.66 -11.66
CA GLU A 383 31.97 -12.96 -11.74
C GLU A 383 31.01 -14.10 -11.36
N MET A 384 30.05 -13.84 -10.47
CA MET A 384 28.96 -14.77 -10.19
C MET A 384 28.07 -15.00 -11.42
N VAL A 385 27.65 -13.93 -12.12
CA VAL A 385 26.85 -14.04 -13.36
C VAL A 385 27.61 -14.81 -14.43
N LYS A 386 28.89 -14.51 -14.65
CA LYS A 386 29.74 -15.24 -15.62
C LYS A 386 29.89 -16.74 -15.32
N SER A 387 29.72 -17.17 -14.08
CA SER A 387 29.85 -18.59 -13.73
C SER A 387 28.61 -19.43 -14.06
N ALA A 388 27.44 -18.78 -14.23
CA ALA A 388 26.13 -19.42 -14.40
C ALA A 388 25.86 -20.58 -13.42
N ASP A 389 26.33 -20.47 -12.18
CA ASP A 389 26.08 -21.46 -11.13
C ASP A 389 24.70 -21.22 -10.49
N GLY A 390 23.73 -22.08 -10.84
CA GLY A 390 22.34 -21.95 -10.39
C GLY A 390 22.18 -21.96 -8.87
N ALA A 391 22.96 -22.77 -8.13
CA ALA A 391 22.87 -22.84 -6.68
C ALA A 391 23.38 -21.56 -6.02
N ARG A 392 24.52 -21.03 -6.51
CA ARG A 392 25.09 -19.76 -6.02
C ARG A 392 24.19 -18.56 -6.35
N LEU A 393 23.61 -18.53 -7.55
CA LEU A 393 22.68 -17.48 -7.96
C LEU A 393 21.39 -17.53 -7.13
N ALA A 394 20.84 -18.72 -6.86
CA ALA A 394 19.68 -18.90 -6.00
C ALA A 394 19.94 -18.43 -4.56
N GLU A 395 21.11 -18.73 -3.99
CA GLU A 395 21.52 -18.20 -2.69
C GLU A 395 21.57 -16.67 -2.66
N ALA A 396 22.23 -16.08 -3.65
CA ALA A 396 22.35 -14.64 -3.77
C ALA A 396 20.97 -13.97 -3.95
N PHE A 397 20.08 -14.57 -4.74
CA PHE A 397 18.70 -14.12 -4.89
C PHE A 397 17.95 -14.16 -3.55
N ASN A 398 18.02 -15.29 -2.85
CA ASN A 398 17.30 -15.50 -1.58
C ASN A 398 17.76 -14.56 -0.46
N GLN A 399 19.01 -14.11 -0.46
CA GLN A 399 19.51 -13.12 0.49
C GLN A 399 18.94 -11.71 0.27
N ARG A 400 18.42 -11.43 -0.94
CA ARG A 400 17.96 -10.09 -1.36
C ARG A 400 16.44 -9.94 -1.33
N ILE A 401 15.70 -11.05 -1.30
CA ILE A 401 14.23 -11.03 -1.20
C ILE A 401 13.76 -10.95 0.25
N HIS A 402 12.57 -10.39 0.44
CA HIS A 402 11.96 -10.19 1.76
C HIS A 402 10.67 -11.00 1.95
N ASP A 403 10.22 -11.70 0.90
CA ASP A 403 9.01 -12.50 0.91
C ASP A 403 9.30 -13.96 0.53
N ASN A 404 8.81 -14.89 1.36
CA ASN A 404 9.05 -16.32 1.20
C ASN A 404 8.44 -16.91 -0.08
N SER A 405 7.44 -16.27 -0.68
CA SER A 405 6.78 -16.72 -1.92
C SER A 405 7.65 -16.61 -3.18
N LEU A 406 8.77 -15.88 -3.09
CA LEU A 406 9.77 -15.74 -4.16
C LEU A 406 11.02 -16.59 -3.93
N VAL A 407 11.20 -17.18 -2.75
CA VAL A 407 12.38 -17.99 -2.42
C VAL A 407 12.56 -19.12 -3.42
N LEU A 408 13.80 -19.26 -3.90
CA LEU A 408 14.25 -20.27 -4.85
C LEU A 408 14.86 -21.46 -4.10
N GLU A 409 14.52 -22.69 -4.50
CA GLU A 409 15.13 -23.92 -3.96
C GLU A 409 16.41 -24.25 -4.73
N ARG A 410 17.54 -24.41 -4.03
CA ARG A 410 18.88 -24.53 -4.66
C ARG A 410 18.99 -25.71 -5.62
N ASP A 411 18.27 -26.80 -5.35
CA ASP A 411 18.23 -28.04 -6.11
C ASP A 411 17.11 -28.09 -7.16
N GLN A 412 16.32 -27.01 -7.28
CA GLN A 412 15.24 -26.85 -8.26
C GLN A 412 15.43 -25.58 -9.10
N VAL A 413 16.68 -25.16 -9.26
CA VAL A 413 17.05 -23.98 -10.06
C VAL A 413 18.07 -24.39 -11.11
N LYS A 414 17.85 -23.91 -12.32
CA LYS A 414 18.78 -24.06 -13.42
C LYS A 414 19.25 -22.70 -13.91
N ALA A 415 20.54 -22.58 -14.20
CA ALA A 415 21.13 -21.40 -14.81
C ALA A 415 21.79 -21.78 -16.14
N SER A 416 21.58 -20.96 -17.18
CA SER A 416 22.16 -21.16 -18.52
C SER A 416 22.63 -19.82 -19.09
N HIS A 417 23.74 -19.82 -19.82
CA HIS A 417 24.22 -18.62 -20.50
C HIS A 417 23.28 -18.19 -21.62
N PHE A 418 22.97 -16.90 -21.68
CA PHE A 418 22.15 -16.32 -22.75
C PHE A 418 22.50 -14.85 -22.95
N GLY A 419 22.83 -14.46 -24.19
CA GLY A 419 23.27 -13.10 -24.51
C GLY A 419 24.51 -12.69 -23.72
N ASP A 420 24.44 -11.54 -23.06
CA ASP A 420 25.47 -11.01 -22.16
C ASP A 420 25.25 -11.41 -20.69
N GLY A 421 24.22 -12.22 -20.41
CA GLY A 421 23.73 -12.54 -19.08
C GLY A 421 23.47 -14.03 -18.85
N VAL A 422 22.53 -14.32 -17.95
CA VAL A 422 22.13 -15.66 -17.52
C VAL A 422 20.62 -15.78 -17.42
N ASP A 423 20.07 -16.82 -18.05
CA ASP A 423 18.72 -17.30 -17.78
C ASP A 423 18.72 -18.14 -16.51
N LEU A 424 17.93 -17.73 -15.52
CA LEU A 424 17.75 -18.44 -14.25
C LEU A 424 16.30 -18.94 -14.17
N VAL A 425 16.12 -20.26 -14.07
CA VAL A 425 14.81 -20.90 -14.13
C VAL A 425 14.50 -21.61 -12.80
N ASP A 426 13.39 -21.22 -12.17
CA ASP A 426 12.78 -21.91 -11.03
C ASP A 426 11.96 -23.09 -11.57
N GLN A 427 12.52 -24.30 -11.53
CA GLN A 427 11.90 -25.52 -12.05
C GLN A 427 10.70 -25.96 -11.21
N ARG A 428 10.64 -25.57 -9.93
CA ARG A 428 9.50 -25.86 -9.05
C ARG A 428 8.28 -25.00 -9.38
N ARG A 429 8.49 -23.79 -9.90
CA ARG A 429 7.40 -22.84 -10.17
C ARG A 429 7.20 -22.54 -11.64
N MET A 430 8.04 -23.09 -12.52
CA MET A 430 8.10 -22.78 -13.96
C MET A 430 8.20 -21.27 -14.19
N ARG A 431 9.06 -20.60 -13.39
CA ARG A 431 9.30 -19.15 -13.48
C ARG A 431 10.67 -18.91 -14.09
N HIS A 432 10.71 -18.07 -15.10
CA HIS A 432 11.92 -17.69 -15.82
C HIS A 432 12.34 -16.29 -15.39
N TYR A 433 13.62 -16.15 -15.06
CA TYR A 433 14.29 -14.90 -14.67
C TYR A 433 15.47 -14.68 -15.62
N TYR A 434 15.80 -13.42 -15.86
CA TYR A 434 16.99 -13.03 -16.61
C TYR A 434 17.84 -12.11 -15.75
N ILE A 435 19.13 -12.43 -15.63
CA ILE A 435 20.14 -11.58 -15.00
C ILE A 435 21.03 -11.04 -16.12
N ASP A 436 21.01 -9.72 -16.35
CA ASP A 436 21.81 -9.08 -17.39
C ASP A 436 23.31 -9.01 -17.03
N GLY A 437 24.15 -8.66 -18.01
CA GLY A 437 25.60 -8.53 -17.81
C GLY A 437 26.03 -7.47 -16.79
N SER A 438 25.13 -6.56 -16.40
CA SER A 438 25.35 -5.58 -15.33
C SER A 438 25.01 -6.13 -13.92
N GLY A 439 24.38 -7.31 -13.87
CA GLY A 439 23.89 -7.93 -12.64
C GLY A 439 22.45 -7.52 -12.28
N GLY A 440 21.74 -6.80 -13.14
CA GLY A 440 20.33 -6.47 -12.97
C GLY A 440 19.45 -7.69 -13.22
N ILE A 441 18.43 -7.91 -12.38
CA ILE A 441 17.51 -9.05 -12.51
C ILE A 441 16.10 -8.60 -12.87
N LYS A 442 15.47 -9.36 -13.77
CA LYS A 442 14.06 -9.22 -14.12
C LYS A 442 13.40 -10.59 -14.22
N LEU A 443 12.11 -10.62 -13.94
CA LEU A 443 11.26 -11.77 -14.22
C LEU A 443 10.82 -11.67 -15.69
N THR A 444 11.14 -12.66 -16.52
CA THR A 444 10.86 -12.56 -17.97
C THR A 444 9.36 -12.45 -18.24
N ALA A 445 8.99 -11.87 -19.38
CA ALA A 445 7.58 -11.82 -19.75
C ALA A 445 7.09 -13.26 -19.95
N GLN A 446 6.09 -13.68 -19.17
CA GLN A 446 5.66 -15.06 -19.17
C GLN A 446 4.20 -15.20 -18.75
N PHE A 447 3.60 -16.29 -19.21
CA PHE A 447 2.32 -16.75 -18.71
C PHE A 447 2.38 -18.25 -18.44
N TYR A 448 1.49 -18.69 -17.57
CA TYR A 448 1.39 -20.04 -17.08
C TYR A 448 -0.06 -20.28 -16.64
N TYR A 449 -0.60 -21.41 -17.05
CA TYR A 449 -1.90 -21.92 -16.67
C TYR A 449 -1.75 -23.41 -16.44
N ALA A 450 -2.12 -23.91 -15.28
CA ALA A 450 -2.18 -25.33 -14.98
C ALA A 450 -3.49 -25.65 -14.25
N ASP A 451 -4.26 -26.60 -14.75
CA ASP A 451 -5.48 -27.08 -14.09
C ASP A 451 -5.23 -28.30 -13.19
N VAL A 452 -4.06 -28.93 -13.29
CA VAL A 452 -3.67 -30.08 -12.48
C VAL A 452 -2.24 -29.93 -11.97
N ASN A 453 -1.98 -30.44 -10.77
CA ASN A 453 -0.60 -30.62 -10.32
C ASN A 453 0.04 -31.72 -11.16
N THR A 454 1.17 -31.42 -11.81
CA THR A 454 1.85 -32.38 -12.68
C THR A 454 3.37 -32.25 -12.56
N ARG A 455 4.08 -33.22 -13.13
CA ARG A 455 5.53 -33.19 -13.31
C ARG A 455 5.80 -33.37 -14.79
N LEU A 456 6.64 -32.52 -15.35
CA LEU A 456 7.01 -32.56 -16.76
C LEU A 456 8.53 -32.38 -16.88
N GLY A 457 9.24 -33.48 -17.17
CA GLY A 457 10.71 -33.51 -17.08
C GLY A 457 11.22 -33.12 -15.68
N SER A 458 12.07 -32.09 -15.64
CA SER A 458 12.59 -31.51 -14.40
C SER A 458 11.63 -30.55 -13.70
N TYR A 459 10.54 -30.12 -14.36
CA TYR A 459 9.60 -29.16 -13.78
C TYR A 459 8.57 -29.85 -12.88
N THR A 460 8.34 -29.24 -11.73
CA THR A 460 7.15 -29.50 -10.91
C THR A 460 6.16 -28.37 -11.16
N VAL A 461 4.92 -28.70 -11.49
CA VAL A 461 3.91 -27.77 -12.00
C VAL A 461 2.73 -27.80 -11.05
N GLU A 462 2.52 -26.71 -10.32
CA GLU A 462 1.41 -26.57 -9.36
C GLU A 462 0.21 -25.89 -10.01
N ARG A 463 -1.00 -26.40 -9.76
CA ARG A 463 -2.25 -25.86 -10.27
C ARG A 463 -2.39 -24.37 -9.94
N GLY A 464 -2.68 -23.58 -10.97
CA GLY A 464 -2.78 -22.14 -10.85
C GLY A 464 -2.62 -21.39 -12.16
N ILE A 465 -2.57 -20.07 -12.06
CA ILE A 465 -2.36 -19.14 -13.15
C ILE A 465 -1.24 -18.19 -12.74
N PHE A 466 -0.32 -17.89 -13.65
CA PHE A 466 0.69 -16.89 -13.43
C PHE A 466 0.90 -16.11 -14.73
N VAL A 467 0.96 -14.79 -14.67
CA VAL A 467 1.19 -13.89 -15.80
C VAL A 467 2.05 -12.74 -15.31
N CYS A 468 3.14 -12.42 -15.97
CA CYS A 468 3.87 -11.19 -15.68
C CYS A 468 4.58 -10.64 -16.91
N GLY A 469 4.89 -9.36 -16.85
CA GLY A 469 5.70 -8.69 -17.85
C GLY A 469 5.46 -7.19 -17.84
N VAL A 470 6.11 -6.52 -18.76
CA VAL A 470 5.91 -5.09 -19.01
C VAL A 470 5.54 -4.91 -20.46
N ILE A 471 4.40 -4.27 -20.71
CA ILE A 471 4.00 -3.88 -22.06
C ILE A 471 4.35 -2.39 -22.18
N GLU A 472 5.20 -2.04 -23.13
CA GLU A 472 5.51 -0.65 -23.46
C GLU A 472 4.83 -0.27 -24.77
N ILE A 473 4.04 0.81 -24.75
CA ILE A 473 3.40 1.38 -25.94
C ILE A 473 3.65 2.89 -25.94
N PHE A 474 4.23 3.44 -27.01
CA PHE A 474 4.63 4.85 -27.13
C PHE A 474 5.44 5.35 -25.92
N LYS A 475 6.39 4.54 -25.44
CA LYS A 475 7.23 4.77 -24.25
C LYS A 475 6.47 4.83 -22.92
N VAL A 476 5.19 4.49 -22.91
CA VAL A 476 4.40 4.28 -21.69
C VAL A 476 4.48 2.82 -21.29
N ARG A 477 5.05 2.56 -20.12
CA ARG A 477 5.24 1.20 -19.58
C ARG A 477 4.05 0.81 -18.70
N PHE A 478 3.53 -0.39 -18.92
CA PHE A 478 2.50 -1.03 -18.13
C PHE A 478 3.10 -2.29 -17.52
N GLU A 479 3.46 -2.22 -16.25
CA GLU A 479 4.04 -3.32 -15.48
C GLU A 479 2.89 -4.15 -14.89
N VAL A 480 2.88 -5.46 -15.12
CA VAL A 480 1.82 -6.35 -14.63
C VAL A 480 2.41 -7.63 -14.05
N LEU A 481 1.79 -8.09 -12.96
CA LEU A 481 1.99 -9.43 -12.41
C LEU A 481 0.67 -9.92 -11.84
N PHE A 482 0.27 -11.12 -12.21
CA PHE A 482 -0.87 -11.83 -11.68
C PHE A 482 -0.43 -13.25 -11.36
N SER A 483 -0.76 -13.73 -10.18
CA SER A 483 -0.48 -15.08 -9.72
C SER A 483 -1.66 -15.57 -8.92
N PHE A 484 -2.19 -16.71 -9.27
CA PHE A 484 -3.21 -17.42 -8.52
C PHE A 484 -2.73 -18.85 -8.33
N ARG A 485 -2.58 -19.30 -7.09
CA ARG A 485 -2.29 -20.70 -6.76
C ARG A 485 -3.24 -21.17 -5.70
N GLU A 486 -3.73 -22.39 -5.84
CA GLU A 486 -4.72 -22.95 -4.90
C GLU A 486 -4.16 -23.05 -3.45
N GLY A 487 -2.83 -23.23 -3.32
CA GLY A 487 -2.14 -23.24 -2.02
C GLY A 487 -1.86 -21.85 -1.42
N ASP A 488 -1.52 -20.88 -2.27
CA ASP A 488 -0.90 -19.60 -1.84
C ASP A 488 -1.86 -18.40 -1.91
N GLY A 489 -2.96 -18.51 -2.67
CA GLY A 489 -3.95 -17.45 -2.87
C GLY A 489 -3.75 -16.65 -4.17
N VAL A 490 -4.24 -15.42 -4.17
CA VAL A 490 -4.18 -14.47 -5.30
C VAL A 490 -3.14 -13.39 -4.99
N LEU A 491 -2.30 -13.08 -5.96
CA LEU A 491 -1.40 -11.93 -5.99
C LEU A 491 -1.62 -11.22 -7.33
N ALA A 492 -1.99 -9.96 -7.31
CA ALA A 492 -2.14 -9.14 -8.50
C ALA A 492 -1.44 -7.80 -8.26
N TYR A 493 -0.68 -7.36 -9.24
CA TYR A 493 0.11 -6.16 -9.23
C TYR A 493 0.01 -5.51 -10.61
N GLY A 494 -0.24 -4.22 -10.61
CA GLY A 494 -0.26 -3.40 -11.82
C GLY A 494 0.41 -2.08 -11.50
N ARG A 495 1.30 -1.61 -12.36
CA ARG A 495 1.91 -0.31 -12.22
C ARG A 495 2.04 0.38 -13.56
N ILE A 496 1.67 1.66 -13.55
CA ILE A 496 1.98 2.61 -14.62
C ILE A 496 2.97 3.59 -14.00
N PRO A 497 4.25 3.59 -14.40
CA PRO A 497 5.22 4.58 -13.94
C PRO A 497 4.75 6.02 -14.19
N GLU A 498 5.45 6.99 -13.62
CA GLU A 498 5.11 8.39 -13.85
C GLU A 498 5.19 8.73 -15.35
N VAL A 499 4.10 9.26 -15.89
CA VAL A 499 3.99 9.67 -17.30
C VAL A 499 3.70 11.15 -17.31
N ASN A 500 4.43 11.92 -18.12
CA ASN A 500 4.13 13.33 -18.36
C ASN A 500 4.21 13.63 -19.86
N LEU A 501 3.04 13.65 -20.51
CA LEU A 501 2.88 14.01 -21.92
C LEU A 501 2.57 15.50 -22.11
N GLY A 502 2.74 16.32 -21.06
CA GLY A 502 2.29 17.72 -21.03
C GLY A 502 0.78 17.85 -20.80
N PHE A 503 -0.04 17.26 -21.67
CA PHE A 503 -1.50 17.28 -21.56
C PHE A 503 -2.08 16.17 -20.67
N LEU A 504 -1.33 15.09 -20.40
CA LEU A 504 -1.72 14.00 -19.51
C LEU A 504 -0.55 13.73 -18.57
N LYS A 505 -0.81 13.75 -17.26
CA LYS A 505 0.16 13.37 -16.24
C LYS A 505 -0.41 12.22 -15.40
N LEU A 506 0.35 11.15 -15.27
CA LEU A 506 0.05 10.00 -14.41
C LEU A 506 1.15 9.94 -13.35
N GLY A 507 0.80 9.76 -12.08
CA GLY A 507 1.79 9.76 -11.00
C GLY A 507 1.24 9.19 -9.69
N PRO A 508 2.03 9.20 -8.61
CA PRO A 508 1.54 8.84 -7.29
C PRO A 508 0.52 9.87 -6.78
N SER A 509 -0.41 9.43 -5.93
CA SER A 509 -1.35 10.34 -5.28
C SER A 509 -0.61 11.24 -4.28
N LYS A 510 -1.14 12.46 -4.07
CA LYS A 510 -0.74 13.31 -2.93
C LYS A 510 -1.62 13.08 -1.69
N ALA A 511 -2.54 12.12 -1.77
CA ALA A 511 -3.51 11.84 -0.74
C ALA A 511 -2.83 11.14 0.46
N GLY A 512 -3.14 11.60 1.68
CA GLY A 512 -2.53 11.08 2.91
C GLY A 512 -1.16 11.68 3.31
N GLN A 513 -0.62 12.67 2.58
CA GLN A 513 0.57 13.42 3.04
C GLN A 513 0.27 14.36 4.23
N GLU A 514 -0.95 14.88 4.31
CA GLU A 514 -1.41 15.74 5.42
C GLU A 514 -1.64 14.99 6.75
N SER A 515 -1.81 13.66 6.71
CA SER A 515 -1.99 12.83 7.92
C SER A 515 -0.67 12.31 8.52
N GLY A 516 0.47 12.52 7.85
CA GLY A 516 1.79 12.09 8.34
C GLY A 516 2.03 10.58 8.34
N GLU A 517 1.15 9.78 7.74
CA GLU A 517 1.26 8.31 7.76
C GLU A 517 2.11 7.78 6.60
N ALA A 518 3.20 7.10 6.94
CA ALA A 518 4.06 6.38 6.00
C ALA A 518 3.27 5.32 5.20
N LEU A 519 3.80 4.88 4.06
CA LEU A 519 3.28 3.76 3.28
C LEU A 519 3.03 2.56 4.21
N PRO A 520 1.77 2.13 4.45
CA PRO A 520 1.45 1.07 5.40
C PRO A 520 1.72 -0.33 4.84
N VAL A 521 2.39 -0.42 3.69
CA VAL A 521 2.81 -1.70 3.09
C VAL A 521 3.99 -2.24 3.90
N PRO A 522 3.85 -3.43 4.51
CA PRO A 522 4.93 -4.06 5.27
C PRO A 522 6.22 -4.18 4.44
N ALA A 523 7.38 -4.03 5.09
CA ALA A 523 8.67 -4.12 4.41
C ALA A 523 8.93 -5.50 3.78
N ASP A 524 8.31 -6.53 4.33
CA ASP A 524 8.34 -7.93 3.90
C ASP A 524 7.31 -8.27 2.82
N SER A 525 6.49 -7.32 2.36
CA SER A 525 5.53 -7.57 1.28
C SER A 525 6.21 -7.77 -0.08
N VAL A 526 5.74 -8.74 -0.88
CA VAL A 526 6.09 -8.87 -2.32
C VAL A 526 6.01 -7.54 -3.07
N LEU A 527 5.05 -6.66 -2.73
CA LEU A 527 4.90 -5.35 -3.37
C LEU A 527 6.19 -4.51 -3.32
N ARG A 528 6.95 -4.58 -2.23
CA ARG A 528 8.20 -3.82 -2.07
C ARG A 528 9.27 -4.24 -3.08
N GLN A 529 9.29 -5.49 -3.50
CA GLN A 529 10.24 -6.01 -4.49
C GLN A 529 10.04 -5.39 -5.88
N PHE A 530 8.81 -4.98 -6.21
CA PHE A 530 8.46 -4.43 -7.53
C PHE A 530 8.17 -2.93 -7.50
N MET A 531 7.96 -2.33 -6.33
CA MET A 531 7.71 -0.89 -6.18
C MET A 531 8.95 -0.12 -5.71
N GLY A 532 9.84 -0.76 -4.94
CA GLY A 532 10.99 -0.12 -4.31
C GLY A 532 10.64 0.64 -3.02
N LYS A 533 11.55 1.54 -2.61
CA LYS A 533 11.45 2.35 -1.38
C LYS A 533 10.46 3.51 -1.53
N GLU A 534 10.37 4.08 -2.72
CA GLU A 534 9.52 5.23 -3.06
C GLU A 534 8.46 4.84 -4.09
N GLN A 535 7.22 5.30 -3.89
CA GLN A 535 6.19 5.09 -4.89
C GLN A 535 6.39 6.05 -6.07
N ARG A 536 6.63 5.50 -7.26
CA ARG A 536 6.77 6.25 -8.51
C ARG A 536 5.77 5.75 -9.53
N GLY A 537 4.61 6.43 -9.62
CA GLY A 537 3.53 6.12 -10.58
C GLY A 537 2.21 5.67 -9.92
N ILE A 538 1.27 5.25 -10.77
CA ILE A 538 0.01 4.63 -10.37
C ILE A 538 0.26 3.16 -10.08
N VAL A 539 -0.17 2.68 -8.91
CA VAL A 539 0.05 1.32 -8.43
C VAL A 539 -1.27 0.70 -8.00
N PHE A 540 -1.51 -0.52 -8.45
CA PHE A 540 -2.51 -1.43 -7.96
C PHE A 540 -1.82 -2.67 -7.41
N PHE A 541 -2.26 -3.14 -6.26
CA PHE A 541 -1.77 -4.35 -5.62
C PHE A 541 -2.88 -5.03 -4.83
N LEU A 542 -2.99 -6.34 -5.00
CA LEU A 542 -3.89 -7.21 -4.26
C LEU A 542 -3.11 -8.47 -3.90
N SER A 543 -3.10 -8.82 -2.63
CA SER A 543 -2.58 -10.09 -2.12
C SER A 543 -3.65 -10.68 -1.21
N ALA A 544 -4.28 -11.78 -1.60
CA ALA A 544 -5.33 -12.44 -0.85
C ALA A 544 -4.97 -13.91 -0.65
N GLY A 545 -4.52 -14.25 0.56
CA GLY A 545 -4.17 -15.61 0.97
C GLY A 545 -5.11 -16.16 2.05
N LYS A 546 -4.84 -17.38 2.54
CA LYS A 546 -5.65 -18.02 3.60
C LYS A 546 -5.64 -17.26 4.94
N LYS A 547 -4.57 -16.51 5.23
CA LYS A 547 -4.35 -15.85 6.52
C LYS A 547 -4.66 -14.36 6.47
N ASP A 548 -4.36 -13.70 5.36
CA ASP A 548 -4.42 -12.23 5.25
C ASP A 548 -4.81 -11.79 3.85
N VAL A 549 -5.50 -10.65 3.78
CA VAL A 549 -5.81 -9.93 2.54
C VAL A 549 -5.24 -8.52 2.64
N THR A 550 -4.49 -8.12 1.63
CA THR A 550 -3.93 -6.78 1.45
C THR A 550 -4.37 -6.25 0.10
N PHE A 551 -4.97 -5.07 0.07
CA PHE A 551 -5.30 -4.34 -1.15
C PHE A 551 -4.70 -2.94 -1.06
N TYR A 552 -4.11 -2.49 -2.16
CA TYR A 552 -3.50 -1.17 -2.26
C TYR A 552 -3.72 -0.63 -3.66
N LEU A 553 -4.33 0.54 -3.75
CA LEU A 553 -4.48 1.31 -4.98
C LEU A 553 -4.03 2.72 -4.68
N ASP A 554 -3.03 3.22 -5.39
CA ASP A 554 -2.62 4.61 -5.27
C ASP A 554 -2.29 5.18 -6.64
N GLY A 555 -2.81 6.36 -6.94
CA GLY A 555 -2.48 7.03 -8.18
C GLY A 555 -3.16 8.36 -8.35
N ARG A 556 -2.60 9.15 -9.27
CA ARG A 556 -3.09 10.43 -9.72
C ARG A 556 -3.11 10.45 -11.24
N ILE A 557 -4.21 10.92 -11.80
CA ILE A 557 -4.41 11.21 -13.22
C ILE A 557 -4.72 12.69 -13.33
N GLU A 558 -3.95 13.43 -14.11
CA GLU A 558 -4.15 14.86 -14.39
C GLU A 558 -4.23 15.10 -15.89
N LEU A 559 -5.29 15.78 -16.33
CA LEU A 559 -5.58 16.12 -17.72
C LEU A 559 -5.54 17.64 -17.90
N LEU A 560 -4.76 18.08 -18.90
CA LEU A 560 -4.57 19.47 -19.34
C LEU A 560 -4.20 20.44 -18.21
N SER A 561 -3.73 19.93 -17.06
CA SER A 561 -3.52 20.70 -15.82
C SER A 561 -4.79 21.42 -15.29
N ILE A 562 -5.99 21.05 -15.78
CA ILE A 562 -7.27 21.63 -15.37
C ILE A 562 -8.15 20.62 -14.64
N LEU A 563 -7.89 19.33 -14.79
CA LEU A 563 -8.67 18.27 -14.15
C LEU A 563 -7.69 17.27 -13.57
N TYR A 564 -7.87 16.90 -12.31
CA TYR A 564 -7.16 15.75 -11.77
C TYR A 564 -8.08 14.90 -10.92
N PHE A 565 -7.77 13.61 -10.88
CA PHE A 565 -8.35 12.64 -9.96
C PHE A 565 -7.17 11.91 -9.32
N GLU A 566 -7.11 11.90 -8.00
CA GLU A 566 -6.14 11.12 -7.25
C GLU A 566 -6.85 10.30 -6.16
N THR A 567 -6.39 9.08 -5.97
CA THR A 567 -6.97 8.13 -5.03
C THR A 567 -5.87 7.37 -4.34
N ARG A 568 -6.10 7.08 -3.06
CA ARG A 568 -5.31 6.18 -2.25
C ARG A 568 -6.26 5.30 -1.45
N ILE A 569 -6.25 4.01 -1.72
CA ILE A 569 -7.03 3.01 -1.03
C ILE A 569 -6.08 1.98 -0.46
N ILE A 570 -6.20 1.73 0.84
CA ILE A 570 -5.43 0.73 1.57
C ILE A 570 -6.39 -0.16 2.32
N PHE A 571 -6.23 -1.46 2.16
CA PHE A 571 -6.76 -2.48 3.03
C PHE A 571 -5.60 -3.36 3.50
N CYS A 572 -5.32 -3.40 4.80
CA CYS A 572 -4.26 -4.26 5.33
C CYS A 572 -4.56 -4.62 6.79
N LYS A 573 -4.45 -5.91 7.14
CA LYS A 573 -4.69 -6.42 8.51
C LYS A 573 -6.01 -5.94 9.14
N GLY A 574 -7.05 -5.84 8.33
CA GLY A 574 -8.37 -5.37 8.76
C GLY A 574 -8.49 -3.87 8.95
N LEU A 575 -7.52 -3.04 8.52
CA LEU A 575 -7.69 -1.59 8.43
C LEU A 575 -8.09 -1.21 7.00
N ILE A 576 -9.13 -0.39 6.84
CA ILE A 576 -9.54 0.26 5.59
C ILE A 576 -9.17 1.75 5.68
N SER A 577 -8.49 2.27 4.67
CA SER A 577 -8.26 3.71 4.46
C SER A 577 -8.55 4.06 3.01
N ILE A 578 -9.35 5.10 2.80
CA ILE A 578 -9.74 5.60 1.48
C ILE A 578 -9.59 7.12 1.50
N ASP A 579 -8.67 7.62 0.68
CA ASP A 579 -8.50 9.05 0.42
C ASP A 579 -8.70 9.30 -1.08
N VAL A 580 -9.72 10.06 -1.44
CA VAL A 580 -10.00 10.43 -2.83
C VAL A 580 -9.97 11.94 -2.92
N ARG A 581 -9.22 12.49 -3.88
CA ARG A 581 -9.27 13.91 -4.21
C ARG A 581 -9.52 14.07 -5.69
N PHE A 582 -10.42 14.97 -6.06
CA PHE A 582 -10.57 15.34 -7.46
C PHE A 582 -10.68 16.85 -7.59
N ASN A 583 -10.13 17.36 -8.68
CA ASN A 583 -10.29 18.73 -9.08
C ASN A 583 -11.02 18.80 -10.41
N TRP A 584 -12.05 19.64 -10.45
CA TRP A 584 -12.79 19.92 -11.67
C TRP A 584 -12.49 21.34 -12.16
N LEU A 585 -11.94 21.44 -13.38
CA LEU A 585 -11.63 22.68 -14.10
C LEU A 585 -10.72 23.68 -13.35
N ALA A 586 -9.86 23.23 -12.43
CA ALA A 586 -9.05 24.05 -11.53
C ALA A 586 -9.86 24.95 -10.57
N ILE A 587 -11.17 24.65 -10.42
CA ILE A 587 -12.14 25.53 -9.76
C ILE A 587 -12.72 24.89 -8.48
N PHE A 588 -12.98 23.59 -8.52
CA PHE A 588 -13.51 22.83 -7.38
C PHE A 588 -12.47 21.83 -6.92
N ASP A 589 -12.02 21.93 -5.67
CA ASP A 589 -11.23 20.88 -5.04
C ASP A 589 -12.14 20.08 -4.11
N VAL A 590 -12.31 18.79 -4.42
CA VAL A 590 -13.14 17.89 -3.63
C VAL A 590 -12.26 16.82 -3.01
N SER A 591 -12.42 16.57 -1.72
CA SER A 591 -11.72 15.49 -1.03
C SER A 591 -12.66 14.64 -0.18
N ILE A 592 -12.44 13.33 -0.18
CA ILE A 592 -13.12 12.33 0.65
C ILE A 592 -12.06 11.59 1.45
N HIS A 593 -12.27 11.50 2.75
CA HIS A 593 -11.39 10.81 3.69
C HIS A 593 -12.20 9.83 4.54
N LEU A 594 -11.80 8.55 4.54
CA LEU A 594 -12.37 7.47 5.35
C LEU A 594 -11.24 6.63 5.94
N LYS A 595 -11.30 6.34 7.23
CA LYS A 595 -10.39 5.43 7.92
C LYS A 595 -11.15 4.65 8.99
N VAL A 596 -11.12 3.31 8.91
CA VAL A 596 -11.97 2.45 9.75
C VAL A 596 -11.38 1.04 9.84
N ASN A 597 -11.59 0.35 10.95
CA ASN A 597 -11.36 -1.09 11.03
C ASN A 597 -12.47 -1.85 10.26
N TYR A 598 -12.13 -2.96 9.62
CA TYR A 598 -13.03 -3.82 8.87
C TYR A 598 -14.18 -4.37 9.72
N GLN A 599 -13.93 -4.72 10.98
CA GLN A 599 -14.97 -5.19 11.90
C GLN A 599 -16.01 -4.09 12.16
N ASP A 600 -15.56 -2.85 12.34
CA ASP A 600 -16.44 -1.71 12.57
C ASP A 600 -17.16 -1.31 11.28
N PHE A 601 -16.47 -1.33 10.13
CA PHE A 601 -17.07 -1.11 8.82
C PHE A 601 -18.18 -2.12 8.50
N ASN A 602 -17.94 -3.42 8.73
CA ASN A 602 -18.95 -4.48 8.54
C ASN A 602 -20.14 -4.35 9.50
N ARG A 603 -19.93 -3.71 10.66
CA ARG A 603 -20.98 -3.39 11.63
C ARG A 603 -21.59 -2.01 11.40
N GLY A 604 -21.25 -1.34 10.29
CA GLY A 604 -21.73 -0.01 9.95
C GLY A 604 -21.29 1.10 10.91
N GLY A 605 -20.21 0.89 11.68
CA GLY A 605 -19.62 1.83 12.63
C GLY A 605 -18.44 2.59 12.03
N PHE A 606 -18.68 3.64 11.24
CA PHE A 606 -17.59 4.41 10.61
C PHE A 606 -17.91 5.88 10.42
N GLU A 607 -16.86 6.69 10.34
CA GLU A 607 -16.92 8.13 10.12
C GLU A 607 -16.21 8.49 8.80
N PHE A 608 -16.80 9.39 8.02
CA PHE A 608 -16.17 9.89 6.79
C PHE A 608 -16.32 11.41 6.68
N ARG A 609 -15.37 12.03 5.97
CA ARG A 609 -15.35 13.48 5.73
C ARG A 609 -15.27 13.76 4.23
N LEU A 610 -16.24 14.52 3.72
CA LEU A 610 -16.28 15.07 2.37
C LEU A 610 -16.10 16.60 2.45
N VAL A 611 -15.12 17.14 1.73
CA VAL A 611 -14.84 18.57 1.65
C VAL A 611 -14.94 19.00 0.19
N ILE A 612 -15.69 20.07 -0.07
CA ILE A 612 -15.76 20.75 -1.37
C ILE A 612 -15.26 22.18 -1.12
N ASP A 613 -14.05 22.46 -1.59
CA ASP A 613 -13.41 23.77 -1.52
C ASP A 613 -13.67 24.53 -2.82
N THR A 614 -14.34 25.69 -2.68
CA THR A 614 -14.71 26.60 -3.78
C THR A 614 -13.90 27.88 -3.76
N SER A 615 -12.83 27.96 -2.95
CA SER A 615 -12.01 29.17 -2.83
C SER A 615 -11.39 29.59 -4.17
N LYS A 616 -10.95 28.62 -4.99
CA LYS A 616 -10.44 28.88 -6.34
C LYS A 616 -11.51 29.40 -7.30
N LEU A 617 -12.76 28.92 -7.18
CA LEU A 617 -13.91 29.50 -7.89
C LEU A 617 -14.10 30.97 -7.47
N ALA A 618 -14.07 31.27 -6.17
CA ALA A 618 -14.23 32.63 -5.68
C ALA A 618 -13.14 33.57 -6.22
N GLU A 619 -11.88 33.12 -6.26
CA GLU A 619 -10.78 33.88 -6.87
C GLU A 619 -10.94 34.09 -8.39
N LYS A 620 -11.39 33.07 -9.13
CA LYS A 620 -11.61 33.20 -10.59
C LYS A 620 -12.86 34.01 -10.93
N LEU A 621 -13.91 33.94 -10.09
CA LEU A 621 -15.08 34.81 -10.18
C LEU A 621 -14.72 36.27 -9.92
N LYS A 622 -13.64 36.56 -9.17
CA LYS A 622 -13.06 37.90 -9.05
C LYS A 622 -12.51 38.43 -10.38
N ALA A 623 -11.94 37.58 -11.23
CA ALA A 623 -11.51 37.94 -12.58
C ALA A 623 -12.70 38.07 -13.58
N VAL A 624 -13.75 37.27 -13.39
CA VAL A 624 -15.05 37.48 -14.07
C VAL A 624 -15.69 38.78 -13.60
N GLN A 625 -15.56 39.14 -12.33
CA GLN A 625 -15.96 40.44 -11.78
C GLN A 625 -15.14 41.57 -12.40
N GLU A 626 -13.85 41.40 -12.67
CA GLU A 626 -13.03 42.35 -13.45
C GLU A 626 -13.45 42.42 -14.94
N SER A 627 -13.93 41.33 -15.52
CA SER A 627 -14.42 41.29 -16.91
C SER A 627 -15.85 41.82 -17.05
N ILE A 628 -16.69 41.59 -16.04
CA ILE A 628 -18.00 42.22 -15.83
C ILE A 628 -17.79 43.69 -15.52
N ASN A 629 -16.77 44.08 -14.75
CA ASN A 629 -16.39 45.48 -14.56
C ASN A 629 -15.93 46.12 -15.88
N ARG A 630 -15.17 45.40 -16.73
CA ARG A 630 -14.85 45.83 -18.11
C ARG A 630 -16.04 45.82 -19.06
N ALA A 631 -17.06 45.00 -18.81
CA ALA A 631 -18.30 44.96 -19.58
C ALA A 631 -19.29 46.03 -19.11
N ILE A 632 -19.31 46.33 -17.81
CA ILE A 632 -19.96 47.46 -17.13
C ILE A 632 -19.26 48.75 -17.55
N ASP A 633 -17.94 48.79 -17.75
CA ASP A 633 -17.22 49.91 -18.37
C ASP A 633 -17.70 50.14 -19.82
N ARG A 634 -17.92 49.06 -20.58
CA ARG A 634 -18.54 49.11 -21.92
C ARG A 634 -20.04 49.42 -21.92
N LEU A 635 -20.76 49.10 -20.83
CA LEU A 635 -22.15 49.45 -20.57
C LEU A 635 -22.27 50.91 -20.07
N ARG A 636 -21.26 51.40 -19.35
CA ARG A 636 -21.06 52.76 -18.80
C ARG A 636 -20.84 53.77 -19.92
N ASP A 637 -20.29 53.36 -21.06
CA ASP A 637 -20.30 54.13 -22.31
C ASP A 637 -21.71 54.28 -22.93
N LYS A 638 -22.67 53.40 -22.58
CA LYS A 638 -24.06 53.44 -23.08
C LYS A 638 -25.08 54.01 -22.08
N ILE A 639 -24.76 54.10 -20.78
CA ILE A 639 -25.71 54.51 -19.73
C ILE A 639 -25.30 55.85 -19.12
N LYS A 640 -25.87 56.92 -19.70
CA LYS A 640 -25.62 58.32 -19.35
C LYS A 640 -26.49 58.86 -18.19
N ASN A 641 -26.75 58.10 -17.12
CA ASN A 641 -27.53 58.62 -15.97
C ASN A 641 -26.97 58.21 -14.60
N ALA A 642 -25.87 58.86 -14.21
CA ALA A 642 -25.20 58.70 -12.91
C ALA A 642 -26.08 59.06 -11.69
N THR A 643 -27.14 59.87 -11.88
CA THR A 643 -28.05 60.31 -10.81
C THR A 643 -28.86 59.16 -10.19
N ARG A 644 -29.31 58.17 -10.99
CA ARG A 644 -30.12 57.03 -10.49
C ARG A 644 -29.33 56.05 -9.62
N GLU A 645 -28.03 55.89 -9.91
CA GLU A 645 -27.14 55.03 -9.12
C GLU A 645 -26.77 55.70 -7.78
N ILE A 646 -26.60 57.03 -7.76
CA ILE A 646 -26.37 57.79 -6.52
C ILE A 646 -27.60 57.73 -5.60
N ASP A 647 -28.81 57.84 -6.13
CA ASP A 647 -30.03 57.76 -5.31
C ASP A 647 -30.26 56.34 -4.73
N ARG A 648 -29.85 55.27 -5.44
CA ARG A 648 -29.84 53.89 -4.91
C ARG A 648 -28.81 53.70 -3.80
N ALA A 649 -27.60 54.20 -4.00
CA ALA A 649 -26.55 54.15 -2.98
C ALA A 649 -26.96 54.94 -1.72
N GLN A 650 -27.68 56.06 -1.87
CA GLN A 650 -28.24 56.82 -0.76
C GLN A 650 -29.34 56.07 0.00
N ALA A 651 -30.21 55.34 -0.71
CA ALA A 651 -31.20 54.46 -0.06
C ALA A 651 -30.53 53.34 0.75
N HIS A 652 -29.44 52.78 0.23
CA HIS A 652 -28.68 51.71 0.90
C HIS A 652 -27.91 52.20 2.14
N VAL A 653 -27.34 53.41 2.09
CA VAL A 653 -26.73 54.05 3.29
C VAL A 653 -27.78 54.32 4.37
N ASN A 654 -29.02 54.61 4.01
CA ASN A 654 -30.11 54.78 4.97
C ASN A 654 -30.54 53.47 5.67
N GLU A 655 -30.21 52.29 5.13
CA GLU A 655 -30.54 51.00 5.77
C GLU A 655 -29.60 50.65 6.92
N LEU A 656 -28.40 51.24 6.95
CA LEU A 656 -27.47 51.10 8.08
C LEU A 656 -28.10 51.56 9.41
N TYR A 657 -29.12 52.43 9.37
CA TYR A 657 -29.93 52.78 10.54
C TYR A 657 -30.66 51.57 11.16
N GLY A 658 -31.04 50.56 10.36
CA GLY A 658 -31.65 49.32 10.85
C GLY A 658 -30.74 48.47 11.74
N GLN A 659 -29.41 48.62 11.62
CA GLN A 659 -28.44 47.97 12.50
C GLN A 659 -28.52 48.50 13.95
N ILE A 660 -29.01 49.72 14.14
CA ILE A 660 -29.21 50.34 15.47
C ILE A 660 -30.27 49.55 16.27
N ASP A 661 -31.33 49.08 15.62
CA ASP A 661 -32.38 48.29 16.27
C ASP A 661 -31.90 46.90 16.67
N SER A 662 -31.05 46.26 15.86
CA SER A 662 -30.38 45.01 16.24
C SER A 662 -29.53 45.19 17.50
N LEU A 663 -28.77 46.29 17.58
CA LEU A 663 -27.99 46.61 18.77
C LEU A 663 -28.87 46.96 19.98
N ASN A 664 -30.00 47.63 19.78
CA ASN A 664 -30.98 47.89 20.85
C ASN A 664 -31.53 46.57 21.41
N ARG A 665 -31.83 45.58 20.56
CA ARG A 665 -32.25 44.23 21.00
C ARG A 665 -31.17 43.54 21.83
N LYS A 666 -29.90 43.60 21.40
CA LYS A 666 -28.77 43.04 22.16
C LYS A 666 -28.58 43.72 23.53
N ILE A 667 -28.79 45.03 23.60
CA ILE A 667 -28.79 45.78 24.88
C ILE A 667 -29.91 45.28 25.81
N GLU A 668 -31.11 45.05 25.28
CA GLU A 668 -32.23 44.49 26.06
C GLU A 668 -32.00 43.04 26.49
N ASP A 669 -31.36 42.22 25.66
CA ASP A 669 -30.95 40.87 26.01
C ASP A 669 -29.92 40.88 27.15
N CYS A 670 -28.96 41.82 27.14
CA CYS A 670 -28.03 42.02 28.25
C CYS A 670 -28.77 42.33 29.55
N LYS A 671 -29.74 43.25 29.54
CA LYS A 671 -30.58 43.55 30.71
C LYS A 671 -31.36 42.34 31.19
N ARG A 672 -31.84 41.48 30.27
CA ARG A 672 -32.51 40.22 30.60
C ARG A 672 -31.55 39.22 31.26
N SER A 673 -30.32 39.09 30.76
CA SER A 673 -29.28 38.24 31.37
C SER A 673 -28.92 38.67 32.79
N ILE A 674 -28.88 39.98 33.07
CA ILE A 674 -28.66 40.50 34.44
C ILE A 674 -29.80 40.06 35.37
N ARG A 675 -31.06 40.20 34.92
CA ARG A 675 -32.24 39.79 35.71
C ARG A 675 -32.25 38.29 36.04
N ASN A 676 -31.79 37.46 35.10
CA ASN A 676 -31.84 36.00 35.21
C ASN A 676 -30.61 35.37 35.90
N ALA A 677 -29.59 36.16 36.25
CA ALA A 677 -28.40 35.64 36.92
C ALA A 677 -28.70 35.16 38.35
N LYS A 678 -27.99 34.10 38.78
CA LYS A 678 -28.06 33.61 40.17
C LYS A 678 -27.69 34.74 41.14
N TRP A 679 -28.45 34.88 42.23
CA TRP A 679 -28.39 36.03 43.14
C TRP A 679 -26.96 36.40 43.57
N TRP A 680 -26.13 35.42 43.92
CA TRP A 680 -24.76 35.65 44.41
C TRP A 680 -23.76 36.07 43.32
N LYS A 681 -24.08 35.84 42.03
CA LYS A 681 -23.28 36.28 40.88
C LYS A 681 -23.81 37.56 40.24
N LYS A 682 -24.99 38.05 40.63
CA LYS A 682 -25.69 39.17 39.98
C LYS A 682 -24.82 40.42 39.86
N ALA A 683 -24.04 40.75 40.88
CA ALA A 683 -23.17 41.93 40.85
C ALA A 683 -22.07 41.83 39.77
N PHE A 684 -21.44 40.65 39.63
CA PHE A 684 -20.40 40.39 38.63
C PHE A 684 -20.99 40.31 37.21
N VAL A 685 -22.15 39.66 37.07
CA VAL A 685 -22.88 39.60 35.80
C VAL A 685 -23.37 40.98 35.38
N ALA A 686 -23.85 41.82 36.32
CA ALA A 686 -24.28 43.19 36.04
C ALA A 686 -23.11 44.06 35.56
N ILE A 687 -21.91 43.89 36.12
CA ILE A 687 -20.71 44.56 35.63
C ILE A 687 -20.34 44.05 34.23
N ALA A 688 -20.29 42.73 34.02
CA ALA A 688 -19.93 42.13 32.74
C ALA A 688 -20.90 42.51 31.61
N LYS A 689 -22.20 42.44 31.87
CA LYS A 689 -23.25 42.84 30.92
C LYS A 689 -23.35 44.35 30.77
N GLY A 690 -23.07 45.14 31.81
CA GLY A 690 -22.91 46.59 31.69
C GLY A 690 -21.74 46.99 30.80
N ILE A 691 -20.64 46.23 30.84
CA ILE A 691 -19.50 46.37 29.91
C ILE A 691 -19.93 46.03 28.47
N GLU A 692 -20.68 44.95 28.28
CA GLU A 692 -21.22 44.53 26.98
C GLU A 692 -22.17 45.59 26.38
N ILE A 693 -23.08 46.13 27.21
CA ILE A 693 -23.97 47.26 26.85
C ILE A 693 -23.13 48.46 26.40
N GLY A 694 -22.08 48.80 27.15
CA GLY A 694 -21.17 49.88 26.77
C GLY A 694 -20.50 49.66 25.41
N ALA A 695 -20.14 48.41 25.07
CA ALA A 695 -19.62 48.06 23.75
C ALA A 695 -20.67 48.19 22.64
N TYR A 696 -21.92 47.79 22.89
CA TYR A 696 -23.00 48.00 21.92
C TYR A 696 -23.39 49.48 21.75
N GLU A 697 -23.32 50.29 22.80
CA GLU A 697 -23.48 51.75 22.70
C GLU A 697 -22.35 52.39 21.88
N VAL A 698 -21.13 51.86 21.99
CA VAL A 698 -20.00 52.24 21.13
C VAL A 698 -20.26 51.83 19.67
N ALA A 699 -20.78 50.63 19.42
CA ALA A 699 -21.17 50.17 18.10
C ALA A 699 -22.25 51.07 17.47
N LYS A 700 -23.25 51.51 18.25
CA LYS A 700 -24.26 52.48 17.81
C LYS A 700 -23.62 53.79 17.36
N ALA A 701 -22.68 54.34 18.14
CA ALA A 701 -21.94 55.53 17.74
C ALA A 701 -21.12 55.30 16.45
N GLY A 702 -20.52 54.11 16.29
CA GLY A 702 -19.82 53.69 15.08
C GLY A 702 -20.73 53.66 13.84
N ILE A 703 -21.95 53.11 13.96
CA ILE A 703 -22.96 53.12 12.88
C ILE A 703 -23.31 54.56 12.48
N TYR A 704 -23.60 55.42 13.45
CA TYR A 704 -23.93 56.82 13.15
C TYR A 704 -22.80 57.54 12.40
N VAL A 705 -21.53 57.24 12.73
CA VAL A 705 -20.39 57.82 12.03
C VAL A 705 -20.22 57.20 10.65
N ALA A 706 -20.36 55.89 10.49
CA ALA A 706 -20.30 55.22 9.19
C ALA A 706 -21.37 55.77 8.23
N ILE A 707 -22.59 55.98 8.74
CA ILE A 707 -23.68 56.65 8.00
C ILE A 707 -23.29 58.09 7.66
N GLY A 708 -22.71 58.84 8.59
CA GLY A 708 -22.27 60.21 8.36
C GLY A 708 -21.18 60.31 7.27
N VAL A 709 -20.19 59.43 7.30
CA VAL A 709 -19.11 59.35 6.30
C VAL A 709 -19.67 58.96 4.94
N ALA A 710 -20.50 57.91 4.87
CA ALA A 710 -21.10 57.45 3.62
C ALA A 710 -22.09 58.48 3.03
N THR A 711 -22.89 59.13 3.87
CA THR A 711 -23.81 60.21 3.43
C THR A 711 -23.04 61.42 2.91
N ALA A 712 -21.97 61.83 3.59
CA ALA A 712 -21.16 62.96 3.14
C ALA A 712 -20.39 62.63 1.84
N ALA A 713 -19.86 61.41 1.70
CA ALA A 713 -19.24 60.94 0.47
C ALA A 713 -20.24 60.91 -0.72
N LEU A 714 -21.49 60.48 -0.46
CA LEU A 714 -22.57 60.49 -1.44
C LEU A 714 -23.04 61.89 -1.80
N GLN A 715 -23.07 62.83 -0.86
CA GLN A 715 -23.37 64.25 -1.14
C GLN A 715 -22.28 64.90 -2.00
N VAL A 716 -21.00 64.58 -1.74
CA VAL A 716 -19.88 65.01 -2.59
C VAL A 716 -20.00 64.39 -4.00
N ALA A 717 -20.41 63.12 -4.10
CA ALA A 717 -20.68 62.46 -5.38
C ALA A 717 -21.86 63.09 -6.14
N LYS A 718 -22.95 63.42 -5.44
CA LYS A 718 -24.15 64.05 -6.00
C LYS A 718 -23.85 65.43 -6.58
N ALA A 719 -23.10 66.25 -5.84
CA ALA A 719 -22.67 67.56 -6.31
C ALA A 719 -21.65 67.46 -7.46
N ALA A 720 -20.72 66.50 -7.43
CA ALA A 720 -19.77 66.27 -8.51
C ALA A 720 -20.44 65.87 -9.84
N VAL A 721 -21.51 65.05 -9.76
CA VAL A 721 -22.33 64.67 -10.92
C VAL A 721 -23.22 65.81 -11.42
N GLN A 722 -23.73 66.67 -10.53
CA GLN A 722 -24.49 67.86 -10.92
C GLN A 722 -23.61 68.93 -11.58
N LEU A 723 -22.33 69.02 -11.18
CA LEU A 723 -21.34 69.96 -11.72
C LEU A 723 -20.56 69.41 -12.95
N ALA A 724 -21.02 68.33 -13.56
CA ALA A 724 -20.32 67.50 -14.56
C ALA A 724 -19.91 68.20 -15.89
N GLY A 725 -20.05 69.52 -16.00
CA GLY A 725 -19.44 70.31 -17.08
C GLY A 725 -18.05 70.91 -16.75
N LYS A 726 -17.64 70.98 -15.47
CA LYS A 726 -16.44 71.76 -15.05
C LYS A 726 -15.50 71.05 -14.06
N VAL A 727 -15.80 69.83 -13.62
CA VAL A 727 -14.99 69.04 -12.66
C VAL A 727 -14.34 67.85 -13.38
N GLY A 728 -13.02 67.65 -13.18
CA GLY A 728 -12.22 66.70 -13.96
C GLY A 728 -12.44 65.21 -13.63
N GLU A 729 -12.05 64.34 -14.58
CA GLU A 729 -12.20 62.88 -14.62
C GLU A 729 -11.81 62.13 -13.32
N GLY A 730 -10.86 62.68 -12.54
CA GLY A 730 -10.41 62.11 -11.27
C GLY A 730 -11.49 62.06 -10.17
N VAL A 731 -12.49 62.94 -10.21
CA VAL A 731 -13.60 62.94 -9.24
C VAL A 731 -14.61 61.84 -9.59
N MET A 732 -14.89 61.62 -10.88
CA MET A 732 -15.79 60.55 -11.34
C MET A 732 -15.22 59.14 -11.10
N LYS A 733 -13.90 58.96 -11.20
CA LYS A 733 -13.23 57.70 -10.84
C LYS A 733 -13.39 57.37 -9.35
N ALA A 734 -13.31 58.37 -8.48
CA ALA A 734 -13.50 58.18 -7.04
C ALA A 734 -14.97 57.85 -6.69
N VAL A 735 -15.94 58.48 -7.35
CA VAL A 735 -17.37 58.16 -7.19
C VAL A 735 -17.69 56.72 -7.61
N ASN A 736 -17.09 56.25 -8.71
CA ASN A 736 -17.25 54.86 -9.16
C ASN A 736 -16.63 53.84 -8.19
N ALA A 737 -15.53 54.17 -7.51
CA ALA A 737 -14.92 53.28 -6.52
C ALA A 737 -15.83 53.08 -5.29
N VAL A 738 -16.48 54.16 -4.84
CA VAL A 738 -17.46 54.12 -3.74
C VAL A 738 -18.69 53.27 -4.09
N ILE A 739 -19.20 53.38 -5.33
CA ILE A 739 -20.35 52.58 -5.81
C ILE A 739 -19.99 51.09 -5.97
N GLN A 740 -18.78 50.78 -6.45
CA GLN A 740 -18.30 49.41 -6.63
C GLN A 740 -18.08 48.67 -5.30
N GLY A 741 -17.62 49.37 -4.26
CA GLY A 741 -17.46 48.79 -2.92
C GLY A 741 -18.78 48.35 -2.27
N ALA A 742 -19.91 48.90 -2.69
CA ALA A 742 -21.23 48.55 -2.17
C ALA A 742 -21.85 47.30 -2.86
N LEU A 743 -21.43 46.93 -4.07
CA LEU A 743 -22.10 45.92 -4.91
C LEU A 743 -21.39 44.54 -4.96
N SER A 744 -20.24 44.36 -4.33
CA SER A 744 -19.30 43.26 -4.57
C SER A 744 -19.44 42.00 -3.68
N PHE A 745 -20.63 41.59 -3.24
CA PHE A 745 -20.70 40.83 -1.99
C PHE A 745 -21.29 39.40 -1.95
N PHE A 746 -21.37 38.59 -3.03
CA PHE A 746 -21.80 37.18 -2.89
C PHE A 746 -20.82 36.13 -3.46
N TYR A 747 -20.32 35.21 -2.61
CA TYR A 747 -19.58 34.00 -3.03
C TYR A 747 -19.57 32.92 -1.93
N ILE A 748 -19.49 31.63 -2.33
CA ILE A 748 -19.37 30.48 -1.41
C ILE A 748 -17.89 30.16 -1.20
N ASN A 749 -17.45 30.07 0.06
CA ASN A 749 -16.05 29.78 0.43
C ASN A 749 -15.79 28.28 0.54
N ARG A 750 -16.66 27.56 1.25
CA ARG A 750 -16.40 26.17 1.62
C ARG A 750 -17.70 25.43 1.90
N LEU A 751 -17.78 24.18 1.48
CA LEU A 751 -18.83 23.25 1.87
C LEU A 751 -18.20 21.98 2.45
N GLU A 752 -18.58 21.63 3.67
CA GLU A 752 -18.12 20.43 4.37
C GLU A 752 -19.29 19.52 4.71
N LEU A 753 -19.15 18.23 4.44
CA LEU A 753 -20.10 17.19 4.81
C LEU A 753 -19.35 16.16 5.66
N TYR A 754 -19.84 15.95 6.87
CA TYR A 754 -19.36 14.94 7.81
C TYR A 754 -20.46 13.91 8.03
N GLY A 755 -20.15 12.63 7.92
CA GLY A 755 -21.10 11.55 8.19
C GLY A 755 -20.57 10.62 9.28
N LYS A 756 -21.42 10.31 10.26
CA LYS A 756 -21.19 9.26 11.26
C LYS A 756 -22.30 8.22 11.14
N ALA A 757 -21.93 6.98 10.84
CA ALA A 757 -22.85 5.85 10.80
C ALA A 757 -22.52 4.90 11.97
N ASN A 758 -23.55 4.48 12.72
CA ASN A 758 -23.53 3.30 13.57
C ASN A 758 -24.90 2.57 13.51
N MET A 759 -25.01 1.37 14.10
CA MET A 759 -26.22 0.52 14.07
C MET A 759 -27.48 1.16 14.69
N SER A 760 -27.34 2.22 15.49
CA SER A 760 -28.42 2.89 16.21
C SER A 760 -28.66 4.35 15.79
N GLU A 761 -27.67 5.01 15.17
CA GLU A 761 -27.68 6.42 14.80
C GLU A 761 -26.89 6.63 13.49
N GLN A 762 -27.54 7.22 12.49
CA GLN A 762 -26.88 7.74 11.29
C GLN A 762 -27.11 9.24 11.26
N GLU A 763 -26.06 9.99 11.57
CA GLU A 763 -26.08 11.45 11.66
C GLU A 763 -25.16 12.05 10.58
N PHE A 764 -25.70 12.98 9.81
CA PHE A 764 -24.96 13.77 8.83
C PHE A 764 -24.87 15.20 9.33
N ARG A 765 -23.67 15.75 9.37
CA ARG A 765 -23.41 17.15 9.71
C ARG A 765 -22.92 17.86 8.45
N ALA A 766 -23.68 18.85 8.01
CA ALA A 766 -23.31 19.69 6.87
C ALA A 766 -22.92 21.08 7.36
N SER A 767 -21.83 21.63 6.85
CA SER A 767 -21.43 23.02 7.09
C SER A 767 -21.18 23.73 5.77
N ILE A 768 -21.67 24.97 5.66
CA ILE A 768 -21.41 25.86 4.53
C ILE A 768 -20.91 27.20 5.06
N GLU A 769 -19.89 27.73 4.41
CA GLU A 769 -19.36 29.06 4.64
C GLU A 769 -19.50 29.87 3.35
N PHE A 770 -20.14 31.04 3.42
CA PHE A 770 -20.33 31.94 2.29
C PHE A 770 -20.30 33.40 2.74
N VAL A 771 -19.96 34.32 1.84
CA VAL A 771 -20.01 35.76 2.07
C VAL A 771 -21.22 36.33 1.32
N ALA A 772 -22.06 37.10 2.03
CA ALA A 772 -23.18 37.85 1.47
C ALA A 772 -23.17 39.28 2.04
N LEU A 773 -23.31 40.31 1.21
CA LEU A 773 -23.38 41.74 1.61
C LEU A 773 -22.30 42.19 2.63
N GLY A 774 -21.06 41.70 2.49
CA GLY A 774 -19.91 42.07 3.32
C GLY A 774 -19.84 41.33 4.65
N LYS A 775 -20.75 40.39 4.88
CA LYS A 775 -20.83 39.55 6.06
C LYS A 775 -20.49 38.11 5.69
N THR A 776 -19.61 37.51 6.47
CA THR A 776 -19.34 36.06 6.38
C THR A 776 -20.42 35.32 7.16
N TYR A 777 -21.07 34.36 6.50
CA TYR A 777 -22.07 33.47 7.05
C TYR A 777 -21.45 32.09 7.15
N ARG A 778 -21.49 31.52 8.36
CA ARG A 778 -21.16 30.12 8.60
C ARG A 778 -22.42 29.43 9.11
N TYR A 779 -22.88 28.45 8.37
CA TYR A 779 -24.02 27.64 8.74
C TYR A 779 -23.57 26.19 8.97
N GLU A 780 -24.17 25.56 9.97
CA GLU A 780 -23.91 24.18 10.31
C GLU A 780 -25.20 23.52 10.74
N THR A 781 -25.50 22.36 10.16
CA THR A 781 -26.74 21.63 10.40
C THR A 781 -26.44 20.16 10.64
N LYS A 782 -27.28 19.53 11.47
CA LYS A 782 -27.25 18.10 11.79
C LYS A 782 -28.54 17.49 11.28
N MET A 783 -28.45 16.45 10.47
CA MET A 783 -29.55 15.76 9.83
C MET A 783 -29.51 14.28 10.21
N GLY A 784 -30.64 13.76 10.69
CA GLY A 784 -30.80 12.33 10.99
C GLY A 784 -31.23 11.52 9.76
N HIS A 785 -31.06 10.20 9.84
CA HIS A 785 -31.40 9.22 8.79
C HIS A 785 -32.77 9.42 8.12
N SER A 786 -33.82 9.67 8.92
CA SER A 786 -35.20 9.78 8.44
C SER A 786 -35.42 10.97 7.50
N ALA A 787 -34.74 12.10 7.74
CA ALA A 787 -34.87 13.31 6.94
C ALA A 787 -34.19 13.21 5.56
N LEU A 788 -33.11 12.41 5.45
CA LEU A 788 -32.38 12.20 4.20
C LEU A 788 -33.05 11.19 3.26
N LYS A 789 -33.83 10.25 3.81
CA LYS A 789 -34.50 9.20 3.03
C LYS A 789 -35.81 9.67 2.39
N SER A 790 -36.46 10.70 2.96
CA SER A 790 -37.76 11.20 2.49
C SER A 790 -37.65 12.29 1.43
N ASP A 791 -36.74 13.25 1.60
CA ASP A 791 -36.46 14.32 0.62
C ASP A 791 -35.15 15.02 1.01
N ALA A 792 -34.01 14.45 0.63
CA ALA A 792 -32.70 15.01 0.98
C ALA A 792 -32.52 16.44 0.43
N ALA A 793 -33.02 16.70 -0.78
CA ALA A 793 -32.91 18.02 -1.41
C ALA A 793 -33.78 19.05 -0.70
N GLY A 794 -35.04 18.71 -0.37
CA GLY A 794 -35.97 19.56 0.37
C GLY A 794 -35.68 19.68 1.86
N ALA A 795 -35.00 18.71 2.48
CA ALA A 795 -34.55 18.82 3.86
C ALA A 795 -33.34 19.75 3.98
N VAL A 796 -32.38 19.65 3.06
CA VAL A 796 -31.23 20.56 2.99
C VAL A 796 -31.69 21.96 2.56
N SER A 797 -32.44 22.06 1.46
CA SER A 797 -32.94 23.34 0.96
C SER A 797 -33.98 23.94 1.87
N GLY A 798 -34.87 23.17 2.50
CA GLY A 798 -35.89 23.66 3.42
C GLY A 798 -35.34 24.18 4.74
N ASN A 799 -34.25 23.58 5.25
CA ASN A 799 -33.58 24.07 6.45
C ASN A 799 -32.68 25.29 6.13
N MET A 800 -31.98 25.28 5.00
CA MET A 800 -31.22 26.43 4.51
C MET A 800 -32.14 27.61 4.14
N ASN A 801 -33.17 27.37 3.31
CA ASN A 801 -34.17 28.35 2.95
C ASN A 801 -34.96 28.79 4.17
N GLY A 802 -35.37 27.90 5.09
CA GLY A 802 -36.11 28.28 6.29
C GLY A 802 -35.36 29.28 7.17
N GLN A 803 -34.03 29.19 7.23
CA GLN A 803 -33.19 30.13 7.97
C GLN A 803 -32.71 31.33 7.15
N MET A 804 -32.68 31.23 5.80
CA MET A 804 -32.34 32.32 4.88
C MET A 804 -33.55 33.11 4.37
N LYS A 805 -34.77 32.61 4.55
CA LYS A 805 -36.01 33.13 3.93
C LYS A 805 -36.27 34.59 4.28
N ASN A 806 -36.11 34.98 5.54
CA ASN A 806 -36.26 36.38 5.92
C ASN A 806 -35.21 37.28 5.25
N ASP A 807 -33.97 36.80 5.10
CA ASP A 807 -32.88 37.58 4.51
C ASP A 807 -32.97 37.63 2.96
N LEU A 808 -33.52 36.59 2.32
CA LEU A 808 -33.74 36.49 0.87
C LEU A 808 -35.02 37.20 0.41
N ASP A 809 -36.12 37.11 1.17
CA ASP A 809 -37.38 37.82 0.90
C ASP A 809 -37.15 39.35 0.95
N HIS A 810 -36.22 39.81 1.80
CA HIS A 810 -35.79 41.22 1.84
C HIS A 810 -34.92 41.67 0.64
N ILE A 811 -34.34 40.72 -0.11
CA ILE A 811 -33.51 40.98 -1.29
C ILE A 811 -34.33 40.88 -2.58
N GLU A 812 -35.29 39.94 -2.66
CA GLU A 812 -36.09 39.66 -3.87
C GLU A 812 -37.18 40.71 -4.14
N ASP A 813 -37.75 41.35 -3.11
CA ASP A 813 -38.93 42.21 -3.30
C ASP A 813 -38.65 43.52 -4.06
N GLY A 814 -37.39 43.94 -4.26
CA GLY A 814 -37.00 45.10 -5.08
C GLY A 814 -37.63 46.45 -4.70
N ALA A 815 -38.55 46.46 -3.73
CA ALA A 815 -39.31 47.57 -3.24
C ALA A 815 -38.61 48.06 -1.97
N PHE A 816 -37.56 48.85 -2.17
CA PHE A 816 -37.03 49.73 -1.13
C PHE A 816 -38.11 50.78 -0.79
N ARG A 817 -39.18 50.37 -0.09
CA ARG A 817 -40.06 51.29 0.63
C ARG A 817 -39.24 51.81 1.80
N SER A 818 -38.49 52.88 1.54
CA SER A 818 -37.80 53.65 2.57
C SER A 818 -38.83 54.03 3.64
N ASN A 819 -38.82 53.32 4.76
CA ASN A 819 -39.60 53.65 5.95
C ASN A 819 -38.96 54.83 6.68
N PHE A 820 -38.52 55.86 5.96
CA PHE A 820 -37.86 57.05 6.52
C PHE A 820 -38.71 57.72 7.61
N ARG A 821 -40.05 57.57 7.54
CA ARG A 821 -41.00 58.12 8.52
C ARG A 821 -41.18 57.29 9.80
N ARG A 822 -40.69 56.05 9.87
CA ARG A 822 -40.85 55.20 11.07
C ARG A 822 -39.75 55.41 12.11
N TYR A 823 -38.67 56.11 11.75
CA TYR A 823 -37.48 56.14 12.58
C TYR A 823 -37.09 57.58 12.95
N SER A 824 -37.40 57.94 14.20
CA SER A 824 -36.90 59.14 14.86
C SER A 824 -35.46 58.90 15.30
N HIS A 825 -34.48 59.23 14.46
CA HIS A 825 -33.07 59.17 14.83
C HIS A 825 -32.60 60.52 15.38
N GLU A 826 -31.88 60.50 16.50
CA GLU A 826 -31.13 61.69 16.97
C GLU A 826 -30.10 62.06 15.91
N THR A 827 -30.20 63.29 15.39
CA THR A 827 -29.24 63.87 14.46
C THR A 827 -28.13 64.52 15.28
N TYR A 828 -26.89 64.16 14.99
CA TYR A 828 -25.72 64.72 15.69
C TYR A 828 -24.84 65.44 14.70
N THR A 829 -24.26 66.55 15.15
CA THR A 829 -23.22 67.26 14.41
C THR A 829 -21.93 66.44 14.34
N ILE A 830 -21.08 66.77 13.38
CA ILE A 830 -19.79 66.09 13.16
C ILE A 830 -18.88 66.22 14.38
N GLU A 831 -18.85 67.40 15.02
CA GLU A 831 -18.11 67.61 16.27
C GLU A 831 -18.65 66.77 17.44
N GLU A 832 -19.97 66.57 17.50
CA GLU A 832 -20.58 65.67 18.49
C GLU A 832 -20.23 64.21 18.21
N GLN A 833 -20.20 63.78 16.94
CA GLN A 833 -19.81 62.42 16.56
C GLN A 833 -18.34 62.13 16.85
N CYS A 834 -17.43 63.08 16.57
CA CYS A 834 -16.02 62.96 16.95
C CYS A 834 -15.86 62.87 18.48
N ARG A 835 -16.59 63.70 19.25
CA ARG A 835 -16.59 63.63 20.72
C ARG A 835 -17.15 62.30 21.23
N ARG A 836 -18.19 61.76 20.58
CA ARG A 836 -18.76 60.43 20.90
C ARG A 836 -17.73 59.34 20.65
N LEU A 837 -17.11 59.26 19.47
CA LEU A 837 -16.07 58.28 19.17
C LEU A 837 -14.88 58.36 20.14
N ALA A 838 -14.43 59.57 20.51
CA ALA A 838 -13.41 59.75 21.54
C ALA A 838 -13.86 59.20 22.90
N GLY A 839 -15.09 59.49 23.32
CA GLY A 839 -15.71 58.90 24.51
C GLY A 839 -15.85 57.37 24.42
N ALA A 840 -16.13 56.84 23.24
CA ALA A 840 -16.29 55.42 22.97
C ALA A 840 -14.95 54.66 23.16
N ARG A 841 -13.84 55.23 22.70
CA ARG A 841 -12.50 54.65 22.93
C ARG A 841 -12.16 54.58 24.41
N GLU A 842 -12.44 55.65 25.15
CA GLU A 842 -12.23 55.69 26.60
C GLU A 842 -13.19 54.76 27.35
N GLN A 843 -14.41 54.56 26.86
CA GLN A 843 -15.36 53.59 27.38
C GLN A 843 -14.85 52.15 27.23
N MET A 844 -14.39 51.76 26.03
CA MET A 844 -13.86 50.41 25.79
C MET A 844 -12.61 50.11 26.65
N LYS A 845 -11.72 51.09 26.78
CA LYS A 845 -10.53 51.00 27.64
C LYS A 845 -10.89 50.82 29.11
N SER A 846 -11.86 51.59 29.61
CA SER A 846 -12.39 51.45 30.97
C SER A 846 -13.05 50.09 31.20
N SER A 847 -13.83 49.62 30.22
CA SER A 847 -14.50 48.32 30.26
C SER A 847 -13.51 47.15 30.30
N THR A 848 -12.51 47.13 29.43
CA THR A 848 -11.44 46.10 29.43
C THR A 848 -10.68 46.11 30.76
N ARG A 849 -10.37 47.30 31.30
CA ARG A 849 -9.68 47.44 32.59
C ARG A 849 -10.51 46.89 33.76
N LEU A 850 -11.80 47.20 33.81
CA LEU A 850 -12.68 46.72 34.88
C LEU A 850 -12.87 45.20 34.82
N MET A 851 -13.12 44.64 33.63
CA MET A 851 -13.26 43.19 33.44
C MET A 851 -12.03 42.45 33.96
N ARG A 852 -10.84 42.92 33.60
CA ARG A 852 -9.58 42.35 34.11
C ARG A 852 -9.44 42.48 35.62
N SER A 853 -9.68 43.66 36.17
CA SER A 853 -9.54 43.92 37.61
C SER A 853 -10.50 43.08 38.47
N MET A 854 -11.72 42.87 37.98
CA MET A 854 -12.73 42.02 38.60
C MET A 854 -12.28 40.54 38.63
N GLN A 855 -11.77 40.04 37.51
CA GLN A 855 -11.28 38.66 37.43
C GLN A 855 -10.01 38.46 38.27
N GLU A 856 -9.07 39.42 38.26
CA GLU A 856 -7.88 39.40 39.10
C GLU A 856 -8.24 39.42 40.60
N ALA A 857 -9.25 40.19 41.00
CA ALA A 857 -9.72 40.22 42.39
C ALA A 857 -10.23 38.85 42.85
N TYR A 858 -11.02 38.17 42.00
CA TYR A 858 -11.56 36.84 42.30
C TYR A 858 -10.46 35.76 42.30
N ILE A 859 -9.65 35.70 41.24
CA ILE A 859 -8.55 34.72 41.11
C ILE A 859 -7.55 34.88 42.24
N ARG A 860 -7.24 36.10 42.68
CA ARG A 860 -6.31 36.33 43.79
C ARG A 860 -6.81 35.78 45.13
N GLU A 861 -8.11 35.81 45.39
CA GLU A 861 -8.66 35.33 46.67
C GLU A 861 -9.00 33.83 46.62
N PHE A 862 -9.45 33.30 45.47
CA PHE A 862 -9.87 31.91 45.34
C PHE A 862 -8.86 31.00 44.62
N SER A 863 -7.79 31.55 44.04
CA SER A 863 -6.76 30.85 43.25
C SER A 863 -7.29 30.05 42.04
N GLU A 864 -8.54 30.32 41.65
CA GLU A 864 -9.18 29.77 40.47
C GLU A 864 -10.14 30.81 39.88
N PRO A 865 -10.34 30.83 38.55
CA PRO A 865 -11.31 31.70 37.92
C PRO A 865 -12.74 31.22 38.23
N MET A 866 -13.67 32.17 38.34
CA MET A 866 -15.09 31.84 38.39
C MET A 866 -15.49 31.13 37.10
N SER A 867 -16.34 30.10 37.20
CA SER A 867 -16.81 29.27 36.07
C SER A 867 -17.32 30.05 34.87
N ASP A 868 -17.84 31.26 35.10
CA ASP A 868 -18.53 32.05 34.07
C ASP A 868 -17.59 33.08 33.41
N PHE A 869 -16.34 33.24 33.88
CA PHE A 869 -15.42 34.25 33.32
C PHE A 869 -15.01 33.97 31.88
N ASP A 870 -14.85 32.69 31.50
CA ASP A 870 -14.57 32.34 30.11
C ASP A 870 -15.73 32.73 29.18
N GLN A 871 -16.96 32.49 29.62
CA GLN A 871 -18.16 32.92 28.89
C GLN A 871 -18.25 34.46 28.83
N MET A 872 -18.06 35.16 29.96
CA MET A 872 -18.08 36.63 30.00
C MET A 872 -17.00 37.26 29.10
N ASN A 873 -15.82 36.65 29.03
CA ASN A 873 -14.73 37.07 28.15
C ASN A 873 -15.09 36.87 26.69
N GLN A 874 -15.65 35.71 26.34
CA GLN A 874 -16.08 35.42 24.98
C GLN A 874 -17.20 36.37 24.53
N GLU A 875 -18.18 36.64 25.40
CA GLU A 875 -19.28 37.57 25.10
C GLU A 875 -18.77 39.01 24.91
N TYR A 876 -17.85 39.48 25.75
CA TYR A 876 -17.22 40.78 25.57
C TYR A 876 -16.39 40.86 24.28
N MET A 877 -15.64 39.80 23.96
CA MET A 877 -14.88 39.70 22.71
C MET A 877 -15.78 39.70 21.48
N ASN A 878 -16.91 38.99 21.53
CA ASN A 878 -17.93 39.03 20.48
C ASN A 878 -18.53 40.43 20.32
N ALA A 879 -18.71 41.17 21.43
CA ALA A 879 -19.17 42.56 21.38
C ALA A 879 -18.11 43.49 20.77
N LEU A 880 -16.82 43.30 21.07
CA LEU A 880 -15.71 44.04 20.43
C LEU A 880 -15.58 43.70 18.94
N ASP A 881 -15.76 42.43 18.55
CA ASP A 881 -15.75 42.00 17.15
C ASP A 881 -16.95 42.60 16.39
N CYS A 882 -18.11 42.70 17.04
CA CYS A 882 -19.28 43.42 16.50
C CYS A 882 -18.97 44.91 16.28
N VAL A 883 -18.31 45.57 17.22
CA VAL A 883 -17.87 46.98 17.08
C VAL A 883 -16.84 47.12 15.94
N GLY A 884 -15.86 46.22 15.89
CA GLY A 884 -14.81 46.23 14.87
C GLY A 884 -15.35 46.02 13.46
N GLY A 885 -16.27 45.07 13.29
CA GLY A 885 -16.96 44.83 12.02
C GLY A 885 -17.75 46.05 11.55
N ILE A 886 -18.51 46.68 12.44
CA ILE A 886 -19.28 47.90 12.14
C ILE A 886 -18.39 49.07 11.73
N LEU A 887 -17.29 49.29 12.45
CA LEU A 887 -16.35 50.36 12.12
C LEU A 887 -15.60 50.07 10.81
N SER A 888 -15.27 48.81 10.53
CA SER A 888 -14.70 48.35 9.24
C SER A 888 -15.65 48.59 8.07
N THR A 889 -16.96 48.38 8.25
CA THR A 889 -17.97 48.74 7.23
C THR A 889 -17.92 50.24 6.92
N GLY A 890 -17.75 51.10 7.94
CA GLY A 890 -17.60 52.55 7.77
C GLY A 890 -16.31 52.97 7.08
N GLU A 891 -15.19 52.27 7.32
CA GLU A 891 -13.93 52.49 6.61
C GLU A 891 -14.04 52.12 5.11
N GLN A 892 -14.63 50.96 4.82
CA GLN A 892 -14.78 50.43 3.46
C GLN A 892 -15.77 51.23 2.60
N ALA A 893 -16.82 51.79 3.20
CA ALA A 893 -17.81 52.61 2.49
C ALA A 893 -17.28 53.99 2.04
N GLY A 894 -16.14 54.45 2.58
CA GLY A 894 -15.69 55.84 2.42
C GLY A 894 -14.66 56.11 1.33
N ASP A 895 -13.83 55.13 0.94
CA ASP A 895 -12.53 55.27 0.22
C ASP A 895 -12.03 56.72 0.06
N VAL A 896 -11.85 57.40 1.20
CA VAL A 896 -11.57 58.84 1.27
C VAL A 896 -10.16 59.13 0.71
N LYS A 897 -9.31 58.10 0.65
CA LYS A 897 -7.94 58.18 0.14
C LYS A 897 -7.94 58.46 -1.37
N ALA A 898 -8.78 57.76 -2.14
CA ALA A 898 -8.99 58.03 -3.56
C ALA A 898 -9.60 59.42 -3.82
N LEU A 899 -10.57 59.84 -3.00
CA LEU A 899 -11.15 61.19 -3.07
C LEU A 899 -10.14 62.30 -2.71
N SER A 900 -9.20 62.05 -1.79
CA SER A 900 -8.26 63.07 -1.29
C SER A 900 -7.31 63.63 -2.35
N GLY A 901 -6.83 62.77 -3.24
CA GLY A 901 -5.97 63.19 -4.35
C GLY A 901 -6.71 64.09 -5.34
N SER A 902 -7.93 63.69 -5.72
CA SER A 902 -8.78 64.42 -6.66
C SER A 902 -9.28 65.75 -6.07
N MET A 903 -9.64 65.77 -4.79
CA MET A 903 -10.16 66.97 -4.13
C MET A 903 -9.08 67.98 -3.76
N GLY A 904 -7.86 67.52 -3.46
CA GLY A 904 -6.68 68.39 -3.35
C GLY A 904 -6.32 69.07 -4.68
N GLY A 905 -6.63 68.46 -5.83
CA GLY A 905 -6.52 69.08 -7.14
C GLY A 905 -7.63 70.10 -7.43
N LEU A 906 -8.87 69.80 -7.01
CA LEU A 906 -10.02 70.68 -7.18
C LEU A 906 -9.90 71.95 -6.34
N LYS A 907 -9.50 71.85 -5.06
CA LYS A 907 -9.24 73.01 -4.19
C LYS A 907 -8.22 73.96 -4.81
N ARG A 908 -7.09 73.42 -5.31
CA ARG A 908 -6.05 74.21 -6.00
C ARG A 908 -6.59 74.92 -7.24
N LYS A 909 -7.42 74.27 -8.05
CA LYS A 909 -8.03 74.88 -9.25
C LYS A 909 -9.08 75.95 -8.91
N ILE A 910 -9.87 75.77 -7.85
CA ILE A 910 -10.86 76.76 -7.40
C ILE A 910 -10.15 78.00 -6.87
N THR A 911 -9.14 77.85 -6.00
CA THR A 911 -8.36 78.98 -5.48
C THR A 911 -7.66 79.76 -6.59
N LEU A 912 -7.24 79.10 -7.68
CA LEU A 912 -6.65 79.74 -8.84
C LEU A 912 -7.69 80.56 -9.63
N LYS A 913 -8.85 79.97 -9.91
CA LYS A 913 -9.95 80.59 -10.68
C LYS A 913 -10.74 81.65 -9.91
N GLU A 914 -10.73 81.59 -8.59
CA GLU A 914 -11.27 82.62 -7.68
C GLU A 914 -10.43 83.89 -7.74
N LYS A 915 -9.10 83.77 -7.89
CA LYS A 915 -8.21 84.92 -8.17
C LYS A 915 -8.38 85.51 -9.57
N GLU A 916 -8.89 84.72 -10.52
CA GLU A 916 -9.14 85.14 -11.91
C GLU A 916 -10.57 85.69 -12.14
N GLY A 917 -11.45 85.68 -11.12
CA GLY A 917 -12.81 86.24 -11.21
C GLY A 917 -13.80 85.44 -12.08
N VAL A 918 -13.55 84.14 -12.30
CA VAL A 918 -14.24 83.33 -13.34
C VAL A 918 -15.55 82.67 -12.85
N PHE A 919 -15.91 82.76 -11.58
CA PHE A 919 -17.12 82.14 -11.00
C PHE A 919 -18.19 83.17 -10.62
N ARG A 920 -19.48 82.81 -10.74
CA ARG A 920 -20.59 83.52 -10.09
C ARG A 920 -20.63 83.16 -8.60
N ASP A 921 -21.02 84.10 -7.74
CA ASP A 921 -20.99 83.91 -6.27
C ASP A 921 -21.78 82.68 -5.78
N GLU A 922 -22.92 82.36 -6.40
CA GLU A 922 -23.73 81.18 -6.09
C GLU A 922 -22.99 79.86 -6.45
N GLU A 923 -22.35 79.80 -7.62
CA GLU A 923 -21.59 78.62 -8.07
C GLU A 923 -20.34 78.42 -7.19
N LEU A 924 -19.69 79.50 -6.79
CA LEU A 924 -18.55 79.46 -5.86
C LEU A 924 -18.99 78.99 -4.46
N SER A 925 -20.18 79.41 -4.01
CA SER A 925 -20.78 78.96 -2.75
C SER A 925 -21.05 77.45 -2.75
N GLU A 926 -21.68 76.92 -3.81
CA GLU A 926 -21.94 75.48 -3.95
C GLU A 926 -20.64 74.65 -3.95
N LEU A 927 -19.59 75.10 -4.66
CA LEU A 927 -18.28 74.43 -4.67
C LEU A 927 -17.55 74.51 -3.32
N LYS A 928 -17.67 75.64 -2.60
CA LYS A 928 -17.16 75.79 -1.22
C LYS A 928 -17.90 74.87 -0.24
N ASP A 929 -19.20 74.70 -0.40
CA ASP A 929 -20.00 73.78 0.40
C ASP A 929 -19.61 72.31 0.18
N VAL A 930 -19.31 71.92 -1.07
CA VAL A 930 -18.80 70.56 -1.38
C VAL A 930 -17.43 70.32 -0.75
N ILE A 931 -16.53 71.30 -0.81
CA ILE A 931 -15.21 71.23 -0.14
C ILE A 931 -15.38 71.09 1.38
N ARG A 932 -16.29 71.87 1.96
CA ARG A 932 -16.59 71.83 3.40
C ARG A 932 -17.12 70.46 3.82
N ASN A 933 -18.08 69.89 3.07
CA ASN A 933 -18.64 68.56 3.32
C ASN A 933 -17.57 67.46 3.19
N TYR A 934 -16.65 67.60 2.24
CA TYR A 934 -15.51 66.69 2.07
C TYR A 934 -14.53 66.73 3.26
N ASP A 935 -14.11 67.92 3.68
CA ASP A 935 -13.19 68.08 4.82
C ASP A 935 -13.80 67.54 6.12
N GLN A 936 -15.09 67.75 6.29
CA GLN A 936 -15.91 67.21 7.36
C GLN A 936 -15.99 65.66 7.33
N ALA A 937 -16.20 65.05 6.16
CA ALA A 937 -16.20 63.60 6.00
C ALA A 937 -14.84 62.97 6.33
N LYS A 938 -13.75 63.64 5.91
CA LYS A 938 -12.38 63.18 6.19
C LYS A 938 -12.06 63.17 7.68
N LEU A 939 -12.50 64.20 8.42
CA LEU A 939 -12.33 64.25 9.88
C LEU A 939 -13.01 63.08 10.58
N LEU A 940 -14.24 62.72 10.17
CA LEU A 940 -14.96 61.56 10.71
C LEU A 940 -14.27 60.25 10.36
N TYR A 941 -13.79 60.10 9.12
CA TYR A 941 -13.08 58.91 8.66
C TYR A 941 -11.79 58.65 9.46
N ASP A 942 -10.97 59.69 9.67
CA ASP A 942 -9.75 59.57 10.48
C ASP A 942 -10.07 59.17 11.93
N GLU A 943 -11.22 59.59 12.44
CA GLU A 943 -11.69 59.28 13.79
C GLU A 943 -12.25 57.85 13.92
N VAL A 944 -12.90 57.32 12.87
CA VAL A 944 -13.30 55.90 12.76
C VAL A 944 -12.06 55.02 12.77
N LYS A 945 -11.04 55.36 11.97
CA LYS A 945 -9.79 54.59 11.88
C LYS A 945 -9.05 54.51 13.22
N LYS A 946 -8.92 55.64 13.93
CA LYS A 946 -8.36 55.66 15.30
C LYS A 946 -9.17 54.78 16.25
N SER A 947 -10.48 54.74 16.08
CA SER A 947 -11.38 53.93 16.92
C SER A 947 -11.27 52.44 16.61
N MET A 948 -11.09 52.05 15.33
CA MET A 948 -10.78 50.67 14.94
C MET A 948 -9.47 50.17 15.56
N SER A 949 -8.39 50.95 15.44
CA SER A 949 -7.11 50.60 16.06
C SER A 949 -7.22 50.46 17.59
N ALA A 950 -8.08 51.28 18.23
CA ALA A 950 -8.35 51.16 19.64
C ALA A 950 -9.12 49.86 19.99
N VAL A 951 -10.12 49.46 19.20
CA VAL A 951 -10.87 48.19 19.36
C VAL A 951 -9.92 47.00 19.24
N GLU A 952 -9.12 46.94 18.17
CA GLU A 952 -8.16 45.86 17.97
C GLU A 952 -7.12 45.81 19.11
N SER A 953 -6.67 46.95 19.60
CA SER A 953 -5.76 47.02 20.74
C SER A 953 -6.41 46.47 22.01
N GLN A 954 -7.67 46.79 22.31
CA GLN A 954 -8.35 46.24 23.49
C GLN A 954 -8.60 44.74 23.36
N ARG A 955 -8.98 44.29 22.15
CA ARG A 955 -9.16 42.88 21.80
C ARG A 955 -7.89 42.07 22.05
N LYS A 956 -6.75 42.53 21.51
CA LYS A 956 -5.44 41.89 21.71
C LYS A 956 -5.05 41.84 23.20
N GLN A 957 -5.31 42.91 23.94
CA GLN A 957 -5.03 42.96 25.38
C GLN A 957 -5.88 41.96 26.18
N MET A 958 -7.15 41.76 25.80
CA MET A 958 -8.02 40.80 26.48
C MET A 958 -7.69 39.35 26.14
N LEU A 959 -7.32 39.04 24.89
CA LEU A 959 -6.83 37.71 24.49
C LEU A 959 -5.54 37.33 25.21
N ALA A 960 -4.55 38.23 25.19
CA ALA A 960 -3.28 38.01 25.90
C ALA A 960 -3.49 37.83 27.40
N TYR A 961 -4.46 38.56 27.99
CA TYR A 961 -4.84 38.39 29.39
C TYR A 961 -5.51 37.03 29.66
N ALA A 962 -6.44 36.59 28.82
CA ALA A 962 -7.11 35.29 28.98
C ALA A 962 -6.13 34.10 28.85
N GLU A 963 -5.19 34.15 27.91
CA GLU A 963 -4.12 33.14 27.79
C GLU A 963 -3.18 33.14 28.99
N LEU A 964 -2.74 34.32 29.44
CA LEU A 964 -1.89 34.46 30.63
C LEU A 964 -2.58 33.94 31.90
N GLN A 965 -3.90 34.13 32.03
CA GLN A 965 -4.67 33.58 33.15
C GLN A 965 -4.78 32.05 33.09
N LYS A 966 -4.96 31.45 31.90
CA LYS A 966 -4.94 29.99 31.73
C LYS A 966 -3.59 29.39 32.18
N GLN A 967 -2.48 30.05 31.86
CA GLN A 967 -1.14 29.63 32.29
C GLN A 967 -0.94 29.78 33.81
N LYS A 968 -1.28 30.95 34.39
CA LYS A 968 -1.10 31.21 35.84
C LYS A 968 -1.99 30.36 36.74
N THR A 969 -3.19 29.99 36.29
CA THR A 969 -4.10 29.11 37.03
C THR A 969 -3.52 27.69 37.16
N GLY A 970 -2.73 27.24 36.18
CA GLY A 970 -1.97 25.98 36.24
C GLY A 970 -0.87 26.00 37.30
N GLU A 971 -0.11 27.09 37.40
CA GLU A 971 0.97 27.26 38.40
C GLU A 971 0.44 27.48 39.83
N GLN A 972 -0.68 28.19 40.00
CA GLN A 972 -1.27 28.44 41.34
C GLN A 972 -1.98 27.22 41.93
N LYS A 973 -2.49 26.29 41.11
CA LYS A 973 -3.01 24.99 41.57
C LYS A 973 -1.96 24.14 42.29
N GLN A 974 -0.67 24.28 41.94
CA GLN A 974 0.42 23.62 42.66
C GLN A 974 0.73 24.26 44.03
N LYS A 975 0.53 25.58 44.20
CA LYS A 975 0.77 26.29 45.48
C LYS A 975 -0.35 26.11 46.50
N LYS A 976 -1.61 25.89 46.09
CA LYS A 976 -2.76 25.74 47.00
C LYS A 976 -2.80 24.38 47.74
N ALA A 977 -1.98 23.42 47.33
CA ALA A 977 -1.80 22.15 48.06
C ALA A 977 -1.17 22.33 49.46
N LEU A 978 -0.69 23.53 49.81
CA LEU A 978 0.05 23.81 51.06
C LEU A 978 -0.55 24.91 51.96
N SER A 979 -1.73 25.48 51.67
CA SER A 979 -2.39 26.40 52.62
C SER A 979 -3.92 26.36 52.56
N ALA A 980 -4.56 26.01 53.68
CA ALA A 980 -6.01 25.92 53.86
C ALA A 980 -6.66 27.28 54.23
N ALA A 981 -6.30 28.36 53.54
CA ALA A 981 -6.98 29.65 53.71
C ALA A 981 -8.23 29.68 52.81
N GLU A 982 -9.42 29.68 53.40
CA GLU A 982 -10.68 29.92 52.69
C GLU A 982 -10.68 31.35 52.12
N GLY A 983 -10.98 31.49 50.83
CA GLY A 983 -11.01 32.79 50.14
C GLY A 983 -12.14 33.69 50.66
N SER A 984 -11.89 35.00 50.76
CA SER A 984 -12.86 35.97 51.30
C SER A 984 -13.59 36.73 50.20
N MET A 985 -14.90 36.49 50.10
CA MET A 985 -15.76 37.22 49.16
C MET A 985 -15.88 38.71 49.50
N GLU A 986 -15.71 39.10 50.78
CA GLU A 986 -15.64 40.51 51.19
C GLU A 986 -14.52 41.26 50.45
N ARG A 987 -13.33 40.65 50.36
CA ARG A 987 -12.18 41.26 49.66
C ARG A 987 -12.42 41.35 48.17
N VAL A 988 -13.05 40.33 47.57
CA VAL A 988 -13.40 40.34 46.14
C VAL A 988 -14.40 41.45 45.84
N LEU A 989 -15.50 41.55 46.60
CA LEU A 989 -16.54 42.56 46.41
C LEU A 989 -15.99 43.97 46.61
N ASN A 990 -15.19 44.21 47.66
CA ASN A 990 -14.61 45.52 47.92
C ASN A 990 -13.57 45.91 46.85
N LYS A 991 -12.66 45.01 46.43
CA LYS A 991 -11.69 45.30 45.36
C LYS A 991 -12.37 45.51 44.00
N THR A 992 -13.41 44.74 43.70
CA THR A 992 -14.17 44.88 42.45
C THR A 992 -14.89 46.22 42.40
N GLU A 993 -15.54 46.63 43.50
CA GLU A 993 -16.20 47.92 43.57
C GLU A 993 -15.20 49.09 43.54
N GLU A 994 -14.04 48.99 44.21
CA GLU A 994 -12.98 49.99 44.05
C GLU A 994 -12.47 50.08 42.62
N ALA A 995 -12.26 48.95 41.95
CA ALA A 995 -11.84 48.91 40.55
C ALA A 995 -12.88 49.52 39.62
N MET A 996 -14.17 49.39 39.94
CA MET A 996 -15.27 50.03 39.22
C MET A 996 -15.15 51.55 39.28
N TYR A 997 -14.96 52.14 40.47
CA TYR A 997 -14.75 53.59 40.61
C TYR A 997 -13.47 54.10 39.95
N ARG A 998 -12.39 53.31 39.96
CA ARG A 998 -11.13 53.68 39.28
C ARG A 998 -11.24 53.61 37.76
N SER A 999 -12.05 52.69 37.23
CA SER A 999 -12.24 52.51 35.79
C SER A 999 -13.29 53.47 35.24
N PHE A 1000 -14.26 53.86 36.06
CA PHE A 1000 -15.36 54.77 35.73
C PHE A 1000 -15.44 55.92 36.74
N PRO A 1001 -14.65 56.99 36.57
CA PRO A 1001 -14.66 58.14 37.48
C PRO A 1001 -15.94 58.99 37.37
N VAL A 1002 -16.22 59.76 38.42
CA VAL A 1002 -17.48 60.53 38.63
C VAL A 1002 -17.63 61.71 37.66
N ASP A 1003 -16.52 62.22 37.14
CA ASP A 1003 -16.44 63.32 36.16
C ASP A 1003 -16.98 62.95 34.76
N ARG A 1004 -17.18 61.65 34.48
CA ARG A 1004 -17.91 61.18 33.29
C ARG A 1004 -19.42 61.39 33.45
N SER A 1005 -19.86 62.65 33.49
CA SER A 1005 -21.26 63.03 33.32
C SER A 1005 -21.58 63.12 31.82
N GLY A 1006 -22.06 62.03 31.22
CA GLY A 1006 -22.44 62.02 29.81
C GLY A 1006 -23.73 61.25 29.58
N LYS A 1007 -24.56 61.73 28.64
CA LYS A 1007 -25.77 61.03 28.15
C LYS A 1007 -25.48 59.91 27.14
N ASN A 1008 -24.21 59.67 26.79
CA ASN A 1008 -23.87 58.86 25.60
C ASN A 1008 -23.48 57.41 25.90
N TYR A 1009 -22.91 57.14 27.08
CA TYR A 1009 -22.39 55.82 27.43
C TYR A 1009 -22.70 55.50 28.90
N ILE A 1010 -22.95 54.22 29.18
CA ILE A 1010 -23.14 53.70 30.54
C ILE A 1010 -21.95 54.00 31.46
N ASN A 1011 -22.22 54.51 32.66
CA ASN A 1011 -21.23 54.70 33.71
C ASN A 1011 -21.50 53.74 34.87
N LEU A 1012 -20.77 52.61 34.90
CA LEU A 1012 -21.03 51.52 35.85
C LEU A 1012 -20.93 51.95 37.32
N SER A 1013 -20.09 52.93 37.64
CA SER A 1013 -19.95 53.44 39.01
C SER A 1013 -21.15 54.27 39.52
N ARG A 1014 -22.08 54.61 38.63
CA ARG A 1014 -23.26 55.43 38.91
C ARG A 1014 -24.56 54.63 38.75
N GLU A 1015 -24.48 53.36 38.32
CA GLU A 1015 -25.62 52.47 38.20
C GLU A 1015 -26.10 52.00 39.58
N GLY A 1016 -27.31 52.44 39.97
CA GLY A 1016 -27.91 52.10 41.27
C GLY A 1016 -28.08 50.60 41.48
N LEU A 1017 -28.45 49.86 40.42
CA LEU A 1017 -28.65 48.43 40.47
C LEU A 1017 -27.36 47.65 40.75
N ILE A 1018 -26.20 48.09 40.24
CA ILE A 1018 -24.91 47.42 40.54
C ILE A 1018 -24.58 47.56 42.03
N HIS A 1019 -24.79 48.75 42.61
CA HIS A 1019 -24.59 48.96 44.05
C HIS A 1019 -25.54 48.09 44.88
N GLN A 1020 -26.81 48.00 44.48
CA GLN A 1020 -27.78 47.15 45.14
C GLN A 1020 -27.35 45.67 45.10
N TYR A 1021 -26.95 45.14 43.94
CA TYR A 1021 -26.49 43.75 43.84
C TYR A 1021 -25.20 43.48 44.62
N MET A 1022 -24.29 44.46 44.69
CA MET A 1022 -23.10 44.35 45.53
C MET A 1022 -23.45 44.30 47.02
N ASP A 1023 -24.46 45.06 47.46
CA ASP A 1023 -24.91 45.07 48.85
C ASP A 1023 -25.70 43.81 49.21
N GLU A 1024 -26.54 43.31 48.31
CA GLU A 1024 -27.22 42.01 48.43
C GLU A 1024 -26.18 40.86 48.58
N ALA A 1025 -25.15 40.86 47.72
CA ALA A 1025 -24.05 39.90 47.84
C ALA A 1025 -23.31 40.04 49.18
N ARG A 1026 -23.05 41.28 49.64
CA ARG A 1026 -22.38 41.51 50.93
C ARG A 1026 -23.20 40.98 52.11
N GLN A 1027 -24.50 41.22 52.12
CA GLN A 1027 -25.39 40.79 53.20
C GLN A 1027 -25.36 39.27 53.37
N GLU A 1028 -25.45 38.53 52.26
CA GLU A 1028 -25.49 37.07 52.25
C GLU A 1028 -24.14 36.42 52.58
N PHE A 1029 -23.02 37.05 52.19
CA PHE A 1029 -21.68 36.57 52.55
C PHE A 1029 -21.17 37.09 53.91
N GLY A 1030 -22.01 37.80 54.68
CA GLY A 1030 -21.61 38.41 55.96
C GLY A 1030 -20.51 39.47 55.83
N ALA A 1031 -20.34 40.04 54.65
CA ALA A 1031 -19.25 40.94 54.29
C ALA A 1031 -19.61 42.41 54.56
N ARG A 1032 -18.60 43.23 54.92
CA ARG A 1032 -18.78 44.67 55.14
C ARG A 1032 -18.16 45.51 54.02
N THR A 1033 -18.80 46.62 53.71
CA THR A 1033 -18.26 47.63 52.79
C THR A 1033 -17.06 48.32 53.43
N SER A 1034 -15.92 48.37 52.74
CA SER A 1034 -14.74 49.08 53.24
C SER A 1034 -14.99 50.59 53.32
N GLU A 1035 -14.31 51.27 54.25
CA GLU A 1035 -14.44 52.73 54.39
C GLU A 1035 -14.07 53.47 53.10
N ASN A 1036 -13.07 52.96 52.36
CA ASN A 1036 -12.68 53.49 51.07
C ASN A 1036 -13.81 53.39 50.02
N VAL A 1037 -14.51 52.25 49.95
CA VAL A 1037 -15.66 52.08 49.05
C VAL A 1037 -16.81 53.00 49.47
N ARG A 1038 -17.09 53.18 50.78
CA ARG A 1038 -18.12 54.12 51.25
C ARG A 1038 -17.81 55.55 50.80
N VAL A 1039 -16.55 55.99 50.92
CA VAL A 1039 -16.11 57.31 50.45
C VAL A 1039 -16.27 57.45 48.94
N MET A 1040 -15.84 56.47 48.14
CA MET A 1040 -15.97 56.49 46.68
C MET A 1040 -17.44 56.50 46.23
N ARG A 1041 -18.29 55.68 46.85
CA ARG A 1041 -19.73 55.60 46.59
C ARG A 1041 -20.46 56.89 46.94
N ASN A 1042 -20.10 57.56 48.03
CA ASN A 1042 -20.66 58.87 48.37
C ASN A 1042 -20.25 59.97 47.37
N ARG A 1043 -19.06 59.87 46.78
CA ARG A 1043 -18.62 60.77 45.70
C ARG A 1043 -19.39 60.52 44.40
N SER A 1044 -19.66 59.27 44.02
CA SER A 1044 -20.34 58.93 42.74
C SER A 1044 -21.82 59.35 42.67
N ARG A 1045 -22.47 59.50 43.83
CA ARG A 1045 -23.86 59.97 43.96
C ARG A 1045 -24.04 61.47 43.68
N LYS A 1046 -22.96 62.26 43.57
CA LYS A 1046 -23.04 63.69 43.25
C LYS A 1046 -23.31 63.91 41.75
N GLY A 1047 -24.28 64.77 41.42
CA GLY A 1047 -24.65 65.16 40.04
C GLY A 1047 -25.82 64.35 39.44
N ARG A 1048 -26.41 64.81 38.33
CA ARG A 1048 -27.48 64.09 37.61
C ARG A 1048 -26.91 62.95 36.75
N TYR A 1049 -27.56 61.78 36.72
CA TYR A 1049 -27.25 60.62 35.86
C TYR A 1049 -28.54 59.84 35.59
N ASP A 1050 -28.77 59.50 34.33
CA ASP A 1050 -29.91 58.68 33.92
C ASP A 1050 -29.44 57.21 33.86
N SER A 1051 -30.00 56.38 34.76
CA SER A 1051 -29.68 54.95 34.88
C SER A 1051 -29.85 54.23 33.54
N ARG A 1052 -28.89 53.38 33.16
CA ARG A 1052 -28.93 52.60 31.92
C ARG A 1052 -29.30 51.14 32.14
N LEU A 1053 -29.18 50.67 33.39
CA LEU A 1053 -29.58 49.33 33.82
C LEU A 1053 -30.99 49.30 34.40
#